data_AF-A0A497R1G6-F1
#
_entry.id   AF-A0A497R1G6-F1
#
_cell.length_a   1.000
_cell.length_b   1.000
_cell.length_c   1.000
_cell.angle_alpha   90.00
_cell.angle_beta   90.00
_cell.angle_gamma   90.00
#
_symmetry.space_group_name_H-M   'P 1'
#
loop_
_entity.id
_entity.type
_entity.pdbx_description
1 polymer ?
#
loop_
_entity_poly.entity_id
_entity_poly.type
_entity_poly.pdbx_seq_one_letter_code
_entity_poly.pdbx_strand_id
1 'polypeptide(L)'
;MSEKFLWPAELSQHFQRLSPSQREQLNLRLFEMREKNEQDYLLTFMAAVQELAEQEEDFLKDTEFKFLLAHTYFLKADYKRLLEICEEDSTHPGLLNLKALTLINQKKFEEVESLLQQAEEAATKTDPYNKLFSHANRMLCYYYSQQFEKLILEQKNFDDLYLQLKNNFSEEKDLLLALTDLHVLGSSVMINYFRREGRIEESIALGEKLISLLLENNNRFYLNRIYNNTALCYVESGRLKEGLQYLEKAFQFSTILSNDLRLAIAANNIGFIYRFMGNIEKAMHYFKLSLEKSEKANVAPYIIASQTNIAHLYLDFGQANLALEQSELALEKLEKSEVPIPPQITIALNFCRADIFETLDKFTKAKDILNETSEIINETKLAKEQSKVFLRLGRIAARQSNLGEAKRYLEETIQTAFQNQNFEVIVNAKLQLAEIDLLRYRMTGDDKLLMDTLEKLEDIKKLCLEQDYKLILIDVYILQSLLLTLKNKKRQAKKILESAIQLAGELGVKEKEAEARSQLKEIEREKKNVLVRIFTRINQSIRSTIAFESITKPKEVKTKVKALFIIIKNSGLPLFQKHFATEEEGENIDPNLLSGLLSAIQTIGQTILNAPSEDGQLKLIDHGNISIMLESNEKCLIALIVSRETYLLREKLREFSKKLLNEPFYQKVDYSIIKKDDVRDKLIEKLIQETILS
;
A
#
# COMPACT_ATOMS: atom_id res chain seq x y z
N MET A 1 8.54 -35.36 29.19
CA MET A 1 7.70 -34.95 28.04
C MET A 1 6.64 -33.91 28.45
N SER A 2 6.99 -32.82 29.15
CA SER A 2 6.03 -31.77 29.55
C SER A 2 6.30 -30.39 28.93
N GLU A 3 7.27 -30.28 28.02
CA GLU A 3 7.36 -29.12 27.13
C GLU A 3 6.38 -29.35 25.99
N LYS A 4 5.17 -28.79 26.13
CA LYS A 4 4.16 -28.75 25.08
C LYS A 4 4.70 -27.95 23.88
N PHE A 5 5.42 -28.66 23.02
CA PHE A 5 5.41 -28.58 21.57
C PHE A 5 5.51 -27.18 20.91
N LEU A 6 6.74 -26.83 20.51
CA LEU A 6 7.12 -25.71 19.65
C LEU A 6 7.28 -26.15 18.17
N TRP A 7 6.40 -27.03 17.67
CA TRP A 7 6.44 -27.59 16.31
C TRP A 7 5.03 -27.57 15.69
N PRO A 8 4.89 -27.54 14.35
CA PRO A 8 3.59 -27.55 13.69
C PRO A 8 2.74 -28.76 14.12
N ALA A 9 1.51 -28.52 14.58
CA ALA A 9 0.62 -29.57 15.08
C ALA A 9 0.29 -30.64 14.01
N GLU A 10 0.40 -30.29 12.72
CA GLU A 10 0.26 -31.20 11.59
C GLU A 10 1.30 -32.32 11.57
N LEU A 11 2.56 -32.01 11.89
CA LEU A 11 3.62 -33.03 11.94
C LEU A 11 3.35 -34.03 13.06
N SER A 12 2.69 -33.61 14.14
CA SER A 12 2.23 -34.51 15.20
C SER A 12 1.17 -35.47 14.72
N GLN A 13 0.22 -35.01 13.91
CA GLN A 13 -0.83 -35.87 13.36
C GLN A 13 -0.24 -36.94 12.45
N HIS A 14 0.60 -36.53 11.50
CA HIS A 14 1.23 -37.45 10.55
C HIS A 14 2.24 -38.39 11.23
N PHE A 15 2.99 -37.90 12.21
CA PHE A 15 3.87 -38.75 13.02
C PHE A 15 3.11 -39.88 13.73
N GLN A 16 1.91 -39.61 14.25
CA GLN A 16 1.10 -40.64 14.93
C GLN A 16 0.52 -41.69 13.96
N ARG A 17 0.43 -41.38 12.66
CA ARG A 17 -0.05 -42.30 11.61
C ARG A 17 1.02 -43.28 11.12
N LEU A 18 2.29 -43.01 11.39
CA LEU A 18 3.40 -43.92 11.09
C LEU A 18 3.23 -45.28 11.80
N SER A 19 3.78 -46.34 11.20
CA SER A 19 3.81 -47.66 11.84
C SER A 19 4.57 -47.62 13.18
N PRO A 20 4.26 -48.50 14.16
CA PRO A 20 4.97 -48.54 15.44
C PRO A 20 6.50 -48.64 15.29
N SER A 21 6.97 -49.46 14.34
CA SER A 21 8.41 -49.64 14.06
C SER A 21 9.08 -48.35 13.60
N GLN A 22 8.47 -47.64 12.64
CA GLN A 22 9.02 -46.39 12.13
C GLN A 22 8.98 -45.27 13.19
N ARG A 23 7.93 -45.22 14.01
CA ARG A 23 7.88 -44.28 15.14
C ARG A 23 9.01 -44.55 16.14
N GLU A 24 9.29 -45.81 16.44
CA GLU A 24 10.37 -46.19 17.35
C GLU A 24 11.74 -45.80 16.80
N GLN A 25 12.03 -46.12 15.53
CA GLN A 25 13.28 -45.73 14.85
C GLN A 25 13.44 -44.20 14.78
N LEU A 26 12.39 -43.46 14.43
CA LEU A 26 12.43 -42.00 14.39
C LEU A 26 12.62 -41.39 15.79
N ASN A 27 11.97 -41.93 16.82
CA ASN A 27 12.20 -41.51 18.21
C ASN A 27 13.63 -41.80 18.69
N LEU A 28 14.19 -42.96 18.32
CA LEU A 28 15.57 -43.31 18.65
C LEU A 28 16.55 -42.32 18.00
N ARG A 29 16.35 -42.03 16.71
CA ARG A 29 17.21 -41.06 16.00
C ARG A 29 17.10 -39.65 16.57
N LEU A 30 15.88 -39.22 16.89
CA LEU A 30 15.62 -37.95 17.58
C LEU A 30 16.36 -37.88 18.92
N PHE A 31 16.35 -38.96 19.69
CA PHE A 31 17.05 -39.06 20.98
C PHE A 31 18.57 -38.93 20.80
N GLU A 32 19.16 -39.67 19.86
CA GLU A 32 20.59 -39.63 19.54
C GLU A 32 21.06 -38.24 19.06
N MET A 33 20.24 -37.56 18.26
CA MET A 33 20.55 -36.22 17.75
C MET A 33 20.41 -35.14 18.85
N ARG A 34 19.48 -35.33 19.80
CA ARG A 34 19.26 -34.41 20.92
C ARG A 34 20.47 -34.31 21.86
N GLU A 35 21.19 -35.41 22.07
CA GLU A 35 22.42 -35.38 22.90
C GLU A 35 23.53 -34.52 22.27
N LYS A 36 23.41 -34.15 20.98
CA LYS A 36 24.41 -33.36 20.25
C LYS A 36 23.95 -31.93 19.92
N ASN A 37 22.65 -31.65 19.87
CA ASN A 37 22.07 -30.36 19.46
C ASN A 37 20.92 -29.94 20.38
N GLU A 38 21.18 -28.99 21.30
CA GLU A 38 20.17 -28.53 22.28
C GLU A 38 19.21 -27.44 21.74
N GLN A 39 19.45 -26.86 20.56
CA GLN A 39 18.88 -25.53 20.27
C GLN A 39 17.58 -25.48 19.45
N ASP A 40 17.15 -26.54 18.75
CA ASP A 40 15.85 -26.54 18.04
C ASP A 40 15.32 -27.96 17.74
N TYR A 41 14.18 -28.31 18.33
CA TYR A 41 13.53 -29.62 18.17
C TYR A 41 12.98 -29.85 16.75
N LEU A 42 12.47 -28.81 16.08
CA LEU A 42 11.94 -28.91 14.73
C LEU A 42 13.07 -29.16 13.73
N LEU A 43 14.19 -28.45 13.85
CA LEU A 43 15.40 -28.71 13.06
C LEU A 43 15.92 -30.13 13.28
N THR A 44 15.94 -30.59 14.54
CA THR A 44 16.36 -31.96 14.88
C THR A 44 15.43 -33.00 14.27
N PHE A 45 14.11 -32.77 14.32
CA PHE A 45 13.12 -33.63 13.68
C PHE A 45 13.28 -33.71 12.17
N MET A 46 13.42 -32.57 11.51
CA MET A 46 13.66 -32.50 10.06
C MET A 46 14.95 -33.23 9.67
N ALA A 47 16.02 -33.08 10.45
CA ALA A 47 17.28 -33.79 10.21
C ALA A 47 17.13 -35.31 10.38
N ALA A 48 16.43 -35.76 11.42
CA ALA A 48 16.19 -37.17 11.67
C ALA A 48 15.35 -37.82 10.55
N VAL A 49 14.29 -37.15 10.10
CA VAL A 49 13.45 -37.63 8.97
C VAL A 49 14.27 -37.76 7.68
N GLN A 50 15.13 -36.77 7.38
CA GLN A 50 15.99 -36.84 6.19
C GLN A 50 17.02 -37.96 6.28
N GLU A 51 17.69 -38.11 7.42
CA GLU A 51 18.71 -39.13 7.57
C GLU A 51 18.13 -40.55 7.48
N LEU A 52 16.96 -40.78 8.06
CA LEU A 52 16.27 -42.07 7.93
C LEU A 52 15.84 -42.34 6.49
N ALA A 53 15.41 -41.30 5.75
CA ALA A 53 15.09 -41.43 4.34
C ALA A 53 16.30 -41.79 3.47
N GLU A 54 17.49 -41.31 3.83
CA GLU A 54 18.74 -41.58 3.11
C GLU A 54 19.35 -42.94 3.46
N GLN A 55 19.14 -43.44 4.69
CA GLN A 55 19.74 -44.67 5.20
C GLN A 55 18.87 -45.91 4.99
N GLU A 56 17.54 -45.76 4.94
CA GLU A 56 16.60 -46.88 4.90
C GLU A 56 15.55 -46.69 3.79
N GLU A 57 15.79 -47.30 2.61
CA GLU A 57 14.86 -47.22 1.46
C GLU A 57 13.43 -47.68 1.78
N ASP A 58 13.24 -48.55 2.77
CA ASP A 58 11.93 -49.06 3.17
C ASP A 58 11.01 -47.97 3.75
N PHE A 59 11.57 -46.91 4.34
CA PHE A 59 10.79 -45.76 4.82
C PHE A 59 10.10 -45.02 3.68
N LEU A 60 10.71 -44.99 2.50
CA LEU A 60 10.13 -44.37 1.30
C LEU A 60 9.01 -45.22 0.68
N LYS A 61 8.65 -46.38 1.24
CA LYS A 61 7.45 -47.12 0.83
C LYS A 61 6.18 -46.62 1.53
N ASP A 62 6.33 -45.96 2.67
CA ASP A 62 5.22 -45.42 3.46
C ASP A 62 4.87 -43.99 3.02
N THR A 63 3.62 -43.78 2.61
CA THR A 63 3.14 -42.48 2.14
C THR A 63 3.05 -41.42 3.23
N GLU A 64 2.83 -41.81 4.49
CA GLU A 64 2.83 -40.90 5.65
C GLU A 64 4.26 -40.44 5.96
N PHE A 65 5.25 -41.34 5.85
CA PHE A 65 6.64 -40.94 5.98
C PHE A 65 7.12 -40.06 4.81
N LYS A 66 6.74 -40.40 3.56
CA LYS A 66 6.97 -39.53 2.40
C LYS A 66 6.40 -38.14 2.63
N PHE A 67 5.21 -38.02 3.23
CA PHE A 67 4.64 -36.72 3.57
C PHE A 67 5.52 -35.94 4.56
N LEU A 68 5.98 -36.57 5.65
CA LEU A 68 6.88 -35.92 6.62
C LEU A 68 8.18 -35.45 5.97
N LEU A 69 8.73 -36.24 5.05
CA LEU A 69 9.94 -35.90 4.29
C LEU A 69 9.69 -34.76 3.29
N ALA A 70 8.60 -34.82 2.53
CA ALA A 70 8.20 -33.75 1.62
C ALA A 70 7.96 -32.43 2.37
N HIS A 71 7.30 -32.49 3.53
CA HIS A 71 7.08 -31.34 4.39
C HIS A 71 8.40 -30.79 4.95
N THR A 72 9.37 -31.66 5.25
CA THR A 72 10.71 -31.25 5.66
C THR A 72 11.42 -30.48 4.54
N TYR A 73 11.35 -30.96 3.30
CA TYR A 73 11.89 -30.22 2.15
C TYR A 73 11.16 -28.90 1.92
N PHE A 74 9.84 -28.86 2.13
CA PHE A 74 9.07 -27.62 2.06
C PHE A 74 9.58 -26.58 3.05
N LEU A 75 9.76 -26.95 4.32
CA LEU A 75 10.24 -26.05 5.37
C LEU A 75 11.68 -25.57 5.12
N LYS A 76 12.50 -26.36 4.43
CA LYS A 76 13.85 -25.99 3.98
C LYS A 76 13.88 -25.24 2.64
N ALA A 77 12.71 -24.99 2.03
CA ALA A 77 12.56 -24.42 0.69
C ALA A 77 13.27 -25.23 -0.43
N ASP A 78 13.49 -26.53 -0.23
CA ASP A 78 14.01 -27.44 -1.25
C ASP A 78 12.86 -27.99 -2.12
N TYR A 79 12.30 -27.09 -2.93
CA TYR A 79 11.14 -27.42 -3.77
C TYR A 79 11.44 -28.45 -4.85
N LYS A 80 12.72 -28.60 -5.24
CA LYS A 80 13.12 -29.60 -6.24
C LYS A 80 12.96 -31.01 -5.68
N ARG A 81 13.59 -31.30 -4.54
CA ARG A 81 13.48 -32.61 -3.89
C ARG A 81 12.06 -32.90 -3.42
N LEU A 82 11.31 -31.88 -3.01
CA LEU A 82 9.88 -32.04 -2.70
C LEU A 82 9.11 -32.56 -3.91
N LEU A 83 9.28 -31.93 -5.08
CA LEU A 83 8.57 -32.33 -6.30
C LEU A 83 8.97 -33.74 -6.77
N GLU A 84 10.25 -34.13 -6.59
CA GLU A 84 10.74 -35.50 -6.84
C GLU A 84 10.07 -36.53 -5.92
N ILE A 85 9.81 -36.19 -4.65
CA ILE A 85 9.04 -37.08 -3.75
C ILE A 85 7.56 -37.14 -4.15
N CYS A 86 7.01 -36.04 -4.64
CA CYS A 86 5.61 -35.91 -5.05
C CYS A 86 5.32 -36.37 -6.50
N GLU A 87 6.16 -37.23 -7.08
CA GLU A 87 6.00 -37.77 -8.46
C GLU A 87 4.65 -38.47 -8.73
N GLU A 88 4.34 -38.67 -10.02
CA GLU A 88 3.01 -38.64 -10.66
C GLU A 88 1.94 -39.64 -10.17
N ASP A 89 2.25 -40.66 -9.37
CA ASP A 89 1.28 -41.69 -8.96
C ASP A 89 0.80 -41.61 -7.50
N SER A 90 1.21 -40.59 -6.73
CA SER A 90 0.80 -40.48 -5.33
C SER A 90 -0.66 -40.01 -5.18
N THR A 91 -1.53 -40.89 -4.69
CA THR A 91 -2.91 -40.58 -4.28
C THR A 91 -3.02 -40.03 -2.85
N HIS A 92 -1.90 -39.87 -2.13
CA HIS A 92 -1.93 -39.36 -0.75
C HIS A 92 -2.32 -37.87 -0.72
N PRO A 93 -3.40 -37.49 -0.02
CA PRO A 93 -3.97 -36.15 -0.09
C PRO A 93 -3.01 -35.07 0.43
N GLY A 94 -2.19 -35.38 1.45
CA GLY A 94 -1.17 -34.45 1.94
C GLY A 94 -0.03 -34.19 0.95
N LEU A 95 0.37 -35.19 0.15
CA LEU A 95 1.44 -35.01 -0.85
C LEU A 95 0.94 -34.18 -2.03
N LEU A 96 -0.32 -34.39 -2.44
CA LEU A 96 -0.99 -33.57 -3.45
C LEU A 96 -1.12 -32.12 -2.99
N ASN A 97 -1.51 -31.88 -1.74
CA ASN A 97 -1.56 -30.54 -1.15
C ASN A 97 -0.18 -29.86 -1.10
N LEU A 98 0.88 -30.56 -0.68
CA LEU A 98 2.25 -30.01 -0.68
C LEU A 98 2.77 -29.71 -2.09
N LYS A 99 2.44 -30.55 -3.07
CA LYS A 99 2.74 -30.31 -4.48
C LYS A 99 2.03 -29.04 -4.98
N ALA A 100 0.73 -28.91 -4.70
CA ALA A 100 -0.05 -27.72 -5.04
C ALA A 100 0.53 -26.45 -4.38
N LEU A 101 0.84 -26.50 -3.08
CA LEU A 101 1.45 -25.38 -2.35
C LEU A 101 2.82 -24.98 -2.93
N THR A 102 3.61 -25.96 -3.34
CA THR A 102 4.90 -25.71 -3.99
C THR A 102 4.75 -25.03 -5.35
N LEU A 103 3.78 -25.47 -6.16
CA LEU A 103 3.46 -24.82 -7.44
C LEU A 103 2.95 -23.39 -7.24
N ILE A 104 2.11 -23.14 -6.22
CA ILE A 104 1.67 -21.80 -5.82
C ILE A 104 2.88 -20.90 -5.49
N ASN A 105 3.84 -21.39 -4.70
CA ASN A 105 5.07 -20.65 -4.37
C ASN A 105 5.94 -20.38 -5.61
N GLN A 106 5.94 -21.28 -6.59
CA GLN A 106 6.59 -21.08 -7.89
C GLN A 106 5.76 -20.23 -8.87
N LYS A 107 4.59 -19.74 -8.46
CA LYS A 107 3.62 -18.99 -9.30
C LYS A 107 3.13 -19.77 -10.53
N LYS A 108 3.09 -21.10 -10.44
CA LYS A 108 2.54 -22.00 -11.47
C LYS A 108 1.13 -22.40 -11.04
N PHE A 109 0.10 -21.78 -11.62
CA PHE A 109 -1.28 -21.95 -11.15
C PHE A 109 -2.14 -22.92 -11.97
N GLU A 110 -1.69 -23.31 -13.17
CA GLU A 110 -2.50 -24.03 -14.17
C GLU A 110 -3.02 -25.39 -13.66
N GLU A 111 -2.18 -26.14 -12.96
CA GLU A 111 -2.51 -27.48 -12.46
C GLU A 111 -3.00 -27.51 -11.00
N VAL A 112 -2.89 -26.38 -10.30
CA VAL A 112 -3.13 -26.31 -8.85
C VAL A 112 -4.55 -26.72 -8.50
N GLU A 113 -5.55 -26.22 -9.23
CA GLU A 113 -6.96 -26.55 -8.93
C GLU A 113 -7.26 -28.04 -9.12
N SER A 114 -6.68 -28.66 -10.16
CA SER A 114 -6.82 -30.10 -10.41
C SER A 114 -6.19 -30.92 -9.28
N LEU A 115 -4.99 -30.56 -8.83
CA LEU A 115 -4.32 -31.22 -7.71
C LEU A 115 -5.08 -31.09 -6.40
N LEU A 116 -5.65 -29.91 -6.12
CA LEU A 116 -6.45 -29.68 -4.92
C LEU A 116 -7.76 -30.48 -4.96
N GLN A 117 -8.42 -30.56 -6.12
CA GLN A 117 -9.59 -31.41 -6.30
C GLN A 117 -9.28 -32.89 -6.06
N GLN A 118 -8.17 -33.40 -6.62
CA GLN A 118 -7.72 -34.77 -6.39
C GLN A 118 -7.39 -35.01 -4.91
N ALA A 119 -6.75 -34.05 -4.23
CA ALA A 119 -6.45 -34.13 -2.80
C ALA A 119 -7.73 -34.22 -1.96
N GLU A 120 -8.77 -33.46 -2.29
CA GLU A 120 -10.06 -33.50 -1.60
C GLU A 120 -10.81 -34.82 -1.82
N GLU A 121 -10.78 -35.35 -3.04
CA GLU A 121 -11.41 -36.63 -3.38
C GLU A 121 -10.69 -37.80 -2.69
N ALA A 122 -9.36 -37.73 -2.58
CA ALA A 122 -8.55 -38.69 -1.84
C ALA A 122 -8.67 -38.55 -0.32
N ALA A 123 -9.01 -37.36 0.19
CA ALA A 123 -9.23 -37.12 1.61
C ALA A 123 -10.53 -37.81 2.08
N THR A 124 -10.39 -38.98 2.69
CA THR A 124 -11.51 -39.71 3.30
C THR A 124 -12.15 -38.94 4.46
N LYS A 125 -13.34 -39.35 4.92
CA LYS A 125 -13.99 -38.76 6.10
C LYS A 125 -13.12 -38.80 7.36
N THR A 126 -12.15 -39.73 7.42
CA THR A 126 -11.20 -39.90 8.52
C THR A 126 -9.93 -39.05 8.37
N ASP A 127 -9.79 -38.27 7.28
CA ASP A 127 -8.70 -37.32 7.09
C ASP A 127 -9.20 -35.86 6.95
N PRO A 128 -9.83 -35.29 8.00
CA PRO A 128 -10.37 -33.94 7.98
C PRO A 128 -9.29 -32.86 7.82
N TYR A 129 -8.05 -33.16 8.21
CA TYR A 129 -6.92 -32.23 8.11
C TYR A 129 -6.60 -31.90 6.66
N ASN A 130 -6.34 -32.92 5.83
CA ASN A 130 -5.95 -32.70 4.45
C ASN A 130 -7.08 -32.10 3.61
N LYS A 131 -8.35 -32.38 3.95
CA LYS A 131 -9.48 -31.70 3.33
C LYS A 131 -9.45 -30.20 3.61
N LEU A 132 -9.27 -29.80 4.87
CA LEU A 132 -9.13 -28.38 5.23
C LEU A 132 -7.87 -27.76 4.59
N PHE A 133 -6.78 -28.53 4.45
CA PHE A 133 -5.54 -28.08 3.80
C PHE A 133 -5.76 -27.70 2.34
N SER A 134 -6.59 -28.46 1.61
CA SER A 134 -6.90 -28.14 0.22
C SER A 134 -7.61 -26.79 0.07
N HIS A 135 -8.57 -26.49 0.94
CA HIS A 135 -9.22 -25.17 0.99
C HIS A 135 -8.22 -24.05 1.35
N ALA A 136 -7.33 -24.27 2.32
CA ALA A 136 -6.31 -23.29 2.68
C ALA A 136 -5.35 -22.98 1.51
N ASN A 137 -4.95 -24.00 0.75
CA ASN A 137 -4.15 -23.85 -0.46
C ASN A 137 -4.92 -23.16 -1.58
N ARG A 138 -6.23 -23.43 -1.72
CA ARG A 138 -7.10 -22.75 -2.70
C ARG A 138 -7.21 -21.25 -2.40
N MET A 139 -7.37 -20.87 -1.13
CA MET A 139 -7.31 -19.46 -0.73
C MET A 139 -6.00 -18.80 -1.16
N LEU A 140 -4.86 -19.47 -0.91
CA LEU A 140 -3.54 -18.95 -1.28
C LEU A 140 -3.39 -18.81 -2.81
N CYS A 141 -3.86 -19.81 -3.56
CA CYS A 141 -3.88 -19.81 -5.02
C CYS A 141 -4.69 -18.63 -5.57
N TYR A 142 -5.92 -18.42 -5.09
CA TYR A 142 -6.77 -17.33 -5.55
C TYR A 142 -6.21 -15.96 -5.18
N TYR A 143 -5.57 -15.81 -4.02
CA TYR A 143 -4.89 -14.57 -3.68
C TYR A 143 -3.72 -14.25 -4.62
N TYR A 144 -2.80 -15.20 -4.85
CA TYR A 144 -1.62 -14.94 -5.68
C TYR A 144 -1.92 -14.89 -7.18
N SER A 145 -2.95 -15.62 -7.65
CA SER A 145 -3.47 -15.49 -9.02
C SER A 145 -4.43 -14.31 -9.20
N GLN A 146 -4.68 -13.52 -8.15
CA GLN A 146 -5.52 -12.32 -8.13
C GLN A 146 -7.01 -12.55 -8.48
N GLN A 147 -7.53 -13.74 -8.19
CA GLN A 147 -8.93 -14.11 -8.38
C GLN A 147 -9.76 -13.77 -7.13
N PHE A 148 -9.88 -12.48 -6.80
CA PHE A 148 -10.42 -12.03 -5.50
C PHE A 148 -11.90 -12.37 -5.27
N GLU A 149 -12.72 -12.43 -6.32
CA GLU A 149 -14.12 -12.87 -6.19
C GLU A 149 -14.20 -14.33 -5.71
N LYS A 150 -13.37 -15.20 -6.27
CA LYS A 150 -13.27 -16.60 -5.84
C LYS A 150 -12.68 -16.71 -4.43
N LEU A 151 -11.69 -15.88 -4.09
CA LEU A 151 -11.11 -15.84 -2.73
C LEU A 151 -12.18 -15.55 -1.66
N ILE A 152 -13.07 -14.58 -1.90
CA ILE A 152 -14.12 -14.23 -0.94
C ILE A 152 -15.12 -15.39 -0.77
N LEU A 153 -15.51 -16.04 -1.88
CA LEU A 153 -16.39 -17.21 -1.82
C LEU A 153 -15.71 -18.36 -1.06
N GLU A 154 -14.44 -18.59 -1.34
CA GLU A 154 -13.66 -19.66 -0.73
C GLU A 154 -13.44 -19.46 0.77
N GLN A 155 -13.23 -18.21 1.22
CA GLN A 155 -13.15 -17.90 2.65
C GLN A 155 -14.40 -18.39 3.41
N LYS A 156 -15.59 -18.19 2.82
CA LYS A 156 -16.84 -18.62 3.45
C LYS A 156 -16.91 -20.14 3.56
N ASN A 157 -16.61 -20.84 2.46
CA ASN A 157 -16.56 -22.31 2.44
C ASN A 157 -15.55 -22.86 3.45
N PHE A 158 -14.39 -22.23 3.54
CA PHE A 158 -13.32 -22.59 4.46
C PHE A 158 -13.72 -22.41 5.93
N ASP A 159 -14.34 -21.29 6.27
CA ASP A 159 -14.86 -21.02 7.62
C ASP A 159 -15.96 -22.01 8.02
N ASP A 160 -16.91 -22.28 7.11
CA ASP A 160 -18.02 -23.22 7.34
C ASP A 160 -17.49 -24.65 7.55
N LEU A 161 -16.53 -25.08 6.73
CA LEU A 161 -15.87 -26.39 6.88
C LEU A 161 -15.13 -26.47 8.21
N TYR A 162 -14.32 -25.47 8.56
CA TYR A 162 -13.59 -25.46 9.83
C TYR A 162 -14.54 -25.55 11.03
N LEU A 163 -15.67 -24.81 11.03
CA LEU A 163 -16.64 -24.87 12.11
C LEU A 163 -17.30 -26.26 12.22
N GLN A 164 -17.63 -26.88 11.09
CA GLN A 164 -18.15 -28.24 11.05
C GLN A 164 -17.13 -29.24 11.63
N LEU A 165 -15.87 -29.16 11.21
CA LEU A 165 -14.80 -30.05 11.68
C LEU A 165 -14.52 -29.82 13.17
N LYS A 166 -14.47 -28.56 13.63
CA LYS A 166 -14.30 -28.21 15.04
C LYS A 166 -15.37 -28.83 15.94
N ASN A 167 -16.63 -28.84 15.48
CA ASN A 167 -17.72 -29.44 16.24
C ASN A 167 -17.63 -30.98 16.24
N ASN A 168 -17.34 -31.58 15.08
CA ASN A 168 -17.29 -33.03 14.91
C ASN A 168 -16.12 -33.68 15.66
N PHE A 169 -14.98 -32.97 15.79
CA PHE A 169 -13.74 -33.48 16.38
C PHE A 169 -13.38 -32.77 17.70
N SER A 170 -14.39 -32.29 18.43
CA SER A 170 -14.20 -31.50 19.66
C SER A 170 -13.49 -32.26 20.81
N GLU A 171 -13.53 -33.60 20.80
CA GLU A 171 -12.85 -34.45 21.79
C GLU A 171 -11.39 -34.78 21.41
N GLU A 172 -11.01 -34.63 20.14
CA GLU A 172 -9.67 -34.93 19.62
C GLU A 172 -8.75 -33.70 19.69
N LYS A 173 -8.21 -33.43 20.89
CA LYS A 173 -7.47 -32.19 21.19
C LYS A 173 -6.33 -31.87 20.21
N ASP A 174 -5.51 -32.86 19.85
CA ASP A 174 -4.35 -32.63 18.97
C ASP A 174 -4.78 -32.39 17.51
N LEU A 175 -5.85 -33.03 17.06
CA LEU A 175 -6.40 -32.81 15.72
C LEU A 175 -7.05 -31.43 15.65
N LEU A 176 -7.82 -31.05 16.67
CA LEU A 176 -8.43 -29.73 16.76
C LEU A 176 -7.38 -28.61 16.74
N LEU A 177 -6.24 -28.83 17.40
CA LEU A 177 -5.11 -27.91 17.37
C LEU A 177 -4.58 -27.72 15.94
N ALA A 178 -4.35 -28.82 15.21
CA ALA A 178 -3.88 -28.79 13.82
C ALA A 178 -4.89 -28.12 12.88
N LEU A 179 -6.18 -28.43 13.02
CA LEU A 179 -7.25 -27.79 12.25
C LEU A 179 -7.31 -26.27 12.50
N THR A 180 -7.14 -25.86 13.76
CA THR A 180 -7.13 -24.43 14.12
C THR A 180 -5.93 -23.72 13.51
N ASP A 181 -4.73 -24.32 13.58
CA ASP A 181 -3.53 -23.74 13.00
C ASP A 181 -3.66 -23.52 11.50
N LEU A 182 -4.21 -24.51 10.80
CA LEU A 182 -4.43 -24.45 9.38
C LEU A 182 -5.50 -23.43 9.01
N HIS A 183 -6.58 -23.36 9.79
CA HIS A 183 -7.61 -22.32 9.65
C HIS A 183 -7.04 -20.91 9.81
N VAL A 184 -6.19 -20.71 10.82
CA VAL A 184 -5.50 -19.42 11.05
C VAL A 184 -4.56 -19.10 9.90
N LEU A 185 -3.79 -20.07 9.41
CA LEU A 185 -2.86 -19.88 8.30
C LEU A 185 -3.59 -19.50 7.00
N GLY A 186 -4.65 -20.23 6.64
CA GLY A 186 -5.50 -19.94 5.48
C GLY A 186 -6.17 -18.57 5.62
N SER A 187 -6.83 -18.31 6.75
CA SER A 187 -7.50 -17.03 7.03
C SER A 187 -6.54 -15.84 7.05
N SER A 188 -5.25 -16.05 7.38
CA SER A 188 -4.24 -14.98 7.36
C SER A 188 -4.04 -14.36 5.97
N VAL A 189 -4.41 -15.07 4.90
CA VAL A 189 -4.42 -14.53 3.53
C VAL A 189 -5.39 -13.36 3.41
N MET A 190 -6.54 -13.42 4.10
CA MET A 190 -7.54 -12.34 4.09
C MET A 190 -7.05 -11.07 4.79
N ILE A 191 -6.14 -11.17 5.77
CA ILE A 191 -5.48 -9.99 6.36
C ILE A 191 -4.76 -9.20 5.25
N ASN A 192 -3.99 -9.89 4.41
CA ASN A 192 -3.26 -9.26 3.31
C ASN A 192 -4.17 -8.76 2.19
N TYR A 193 -5.26 -9.48 1.89
CA TYR A 193 -6.29 -9.01 0.97
C TYR A 193 -6.97 -7.72 1.45
N PHE A 194 -7.47 -7.68 2.69
CA PHE A 194 -8.09 -6.48 3.24
C PHE A 194 -7.11 -5.30 3.32
N ARG A 195 -5.85 -5.58 3.70
CA ARG A 195 -4.76 -4.60 3.61
C ARG A 195 -4.62 -4.08 2.19
N ARG A 196 -4.59 -4.94 1.17
CA ARG A 196 -4.42 -4.55 -0.24
C ARG A 196 -5.58 -3.65 -0.71
N GLU A 197 -6.79 -3.94 -0.29
CA GLU A 197 -8.00 -3.19 -0.64
C GLU A 197 -8.22 -1.92 0.20
N GLY A 198 -7.31 -1.60 1.14
CA GLY A 198 -7.45 -0.43 2.02
C GLY A 198 -8.47 -0.61 3.16
N ARG A 199 -9.02 -1.81 3.33
CA ARG A 199 -9.96 -2.20 4.41
C ARG A 199 -9.19 -2.51 5.70
N ILE A 200 -8.45 -1.51 6.21
CA ILE A 200 -7.46 -1.71 7.27
C ILE A 200 -8.10 -2.13 8.60
N GLU A 201 -9.24 -1.56 8.99
CA GLU A 201 -9.91 -1.95 10.25
C GLU A 201 -10.42 -3.40 10.22
N GLU A 202 -10.94 -3.86 9.08
CA GLU A 202 -11.37 -5.25 8.93
C GLU A 202 -10.18 -6.21 8.99
N SER A 203 -9.04 -5.79 8.43
CA SER A 203 -7.79 -6.53 8.53
C SER A 203 -7.29 -6.65 9.97
N ILE A 204 -7.38 -5.57 10.76
CA ILE A 204 -7.01 -5.56 12.18
C ILE A 204 -7.94 -6.47 12.97
N ALA A 205 -9.25 -6.32 12.81
CA ALA A 205 -10.25 -7.12 13.51
C ALA A 205 -10.06 -8.63 13.24
N LEU A 206 -9.78 -9.00 11.97
CA LEU A 206 -9.46 -10.39 11.63
C LEU A 206 -8.16 -10.84 12.31
N GLY A 207 -7.10 -10.03 12.26
CA GLY A 207 -5.84 -10.32 12.92
C GLY A 207 -5.98 -10.57 14.41
N GLU A 208 -6.71 -9.71 15.12
CA GLU A 208 -7.00 -9.85 16.56
C GLU A 208 -7.83 -11.11 16.85
N LYS A 209 -8.84 -11.41 16.02
CA LYS A 209 -9.64 -12.64 16.13
C LYS A 209 -8.75 -13.89 16.00
N LEU A 210 -7.84 -13.92 15.01
CA LEU A 210 -6.93 -15.04 14.81
C LEU A 210 -5.90 -15.17 15.96
N ILE A 211 -5.45 -14.04 16.53
CA ILE A 211 -4.59 -14.05 17.73
C ILE A 211 -5.33 -14.64 18.93
N SER A 212 -6.57 -14.22 19.19
CA SER A 212 -7.38 -14.77 20.29
C SER A 212 -7.55 -16.28 20.16
N LEU A 213 -7.88 -16.73 18.94
CA LEU A 213 -8.06 -18.15 18.65
C LEU A 213 -6.79 -18.98 18.92
N LEU A 214 -5.62 -18.48 18.52
CA LEU A 214 -4.34 -19.14 18.82
C LEU A 214 -4.02 -19.17 20.32
N LEU A 215 -4.29 -18.06 21.03
CA LEU A 215 -4.04 -17.96 22.48
C LEU A 215 -4.94 -18.89 23.30
N GLU A 216 -6.24 -18.96 22.98
CA GLU A 216 -7.21 -19.86 23.64
C GLU A 216 -6.78 -21.33 23.53
N ASN A 217 -6.24 -21.71 22.37
CA ASN A 217 -5.77 -23.07 22.11
C ASN A 217 -4.33 -23.33 22.59
N ASN A 218 -3.70 -22.37 23.27
CA ASN A 218 -2.29 -22.40 23.69
C ASN A 218 -1.29 -22.67 22.55
N ASN A 219 -1.64 -22.34 21.31
CA ASN A 219 -0.75 -22.49 20.16
C ASN A 219 0.09 -21.22 19.96
N ARG A 220 1.41 -21.37 19.93
CA ARG A 220 2.34 -20.23 19.84
C ARG A 220 3.14 -20.18 18.54
N PHE A 221 3.10 -21.22 17.70
CA PHE A 221 3.97 -21.31 16.53
C PHE A 221 3.64 -20.25 15.47
N TYR A 222 2.35 -20.04 15.18
CA TYR A 222 1.89 -19.08 14.18
C TYR A 222 1.65 -17.67 14.73
N LEU A 223 1.69 -17.47 16.05
CA LEU A 223 1.45 -16.16 16.68
C LEU A 223 2.36 -15.07 16.12
N ASN A 224 3.65 -15.35 15.94
CA ASN A 224 4.58 -14.37 15.36
C ASN A 224 4.10 -13.85 13.99
N ARG A 225 3.62 -14.74 13.11
CA ARG A 225 3.15 -14.36 11.76
C ARG A 225 1.94 -13.45 11.84
N ILE A 226 0.97 -13.81 12.68
CA ILE A 226 -0.26 -13.03 12.81
C ILE A 226 0.04 -11.70 13.50
N TYR A 227 0.79 -11.67 14.60
CA TYR A 227 1.25 -10.44 15.24
C TYR A 227 1.96 -9.50 14.26
N ASN A 228 2.87 -10.03 13.44
CA ASN A 228 3.58 -9.25 12.45
C ASN A 228 2.63 -8.66 11.39
N ASN A 229 1.72 -9.47 10.84
CA ASN A 229 0.78 -8.98 9.83
C ASN A 229 -0.20 -7.95 10.41
N THR A 230 -0.73 -8.18 11.62
CA THR A 230 -1.60 -7.24 12.32
C THR A 230 -0.86 -5.95 12.69
N ALA A 231 0.40 -6.05 13.10
CA ALA A 231 1.24 -4.88 13.36
C ALA A 231 1.38 -4.01 12.12
N LEU A 232 1.62 -4.62 10.95
CA LEU A 232 1.68 -3.89 9.69
C LEU A 232 0.34 -3.20 9.38
N CYS A 233 -0.81 -3.78 9.74
CA CYS A 233 -2.10 -3.08 9.61
C CYS A 233 -2.18 -1.84 10.51
N TYR A 234 -1.76 -1.95 11.77
CA TYR A 234 -1.71 -0.78 12.68
C TYR A 234 -0.80 0.31 12.13
N VAL A 235 0.38 -0.07 11.67
CA VAL A 235 1.36 0.83 11.05
C VAL A 235 0.74 1.51 9.81
N GLU A 236 0.09 0.74 8.92
CA GLU A 236 -0.63 1.25 7.75
C GLU A 236 -1.88 2.10 8.10
N SER A 237 -2.37 2.06 9.34
CA SER A 237 -3.42 2.96 9.83
C SER A 237 -2.88 4.21 10.56
N GLY A 238 -1.56 4.37 10.66
CA GLY A 238 -0.92 5.47 11.37
C GLY A 238 -0.78 5.24 12.89
N ARG A 239 -1.28 4.11 13.39
CA ARG A 239 -1.17 3.67 14.80
C ARG A 239 0.18 3.00 15.06
N LEU A 240 1.25 3.80 14.95
CA LEU A 240 2.63 3.28 15.01
C LEU A 240 2.99 2.65 16.37
N LYS A 241 2.45 3.17 17.47
CA LYS A 241 2.73 2.65 18.83
C LYS A 241 2.13 1.26 19.02
N GLU A 242 0.88 1.09 18.61
CA GLU A 242 0.18 -0.19 18.64
C GLU A 242 0.88 -1.19 17.71
N GLY A 243 1.25 -0.76 16.49
CA GLY A 243 2.05 -1.58 15.59
C GLY A 243 3.37 -2.05 16.21
N LEU A 244 4.10 -1.15 16.87
CA LEU A 244 5.33 -1.49 17.56
C LEU A 244 5.10 -2.50 18.69
N GLN A 245 4.04 -2.35 19.50
CA GLN A 245 3.70 -3.31 20.56
C GLN A 245 3.42 -4.72 20.00
N TYR A 246 2.72 -4.82 18.87
CA TYR A 246 2.46 -6.12 18.23
C TYR A 246 3.75 -6.72 17.65
N LEU A 247 4.65 -5.91 17.05
CA LEU A 247 5.95 -6.39 16.61
C LEU A 247 6.86 -6.82 17.76
N GLU A 248 6.84 -6.12 18.90
CA GLU A 248 7.58 -6.52 20.09
C GLU A 248 7.11 -7.88 20.62
N LYS A 249 5.79 -8.12 20.63
CA LYS A 249 5.25 -9.47 20.90
C LYS A 249 5.74 -10.48 19.88
N ALA A 250 5.65 -10.16 18.59
CA ALA A 250 6.13 -11.05 17.52
C ALA A 250 7.62 -11.39 17.68
N PHE A 251 8.43 -10.41 18.06
CA PHE A 251 9.86 -10.55 18.32
C PHE A 251 10.12 -11.46 19.53
N GLN A 252 9.48 -11.20 20.68
CA GLN A 252 9.61 -12.03 21.87
C GLN A 252 9.24 -13.50 21.62
N PHE A 253 8.15 -13.76 20.88
CA PHE A 253 7.77 -15.13 20.52
C PHE A 253 8.80 -15.80 19.62
N SER A 254 9.36 -15.08 18.64
CA SER A 254 10.43 -15.63 17.79
C SER A 254 11.72 -15.88 18.56
N THR A 255 12.01 -15.11 19.60
CA THR A 255 13.14 -15.36 20.51
C THR A 255 12.94 -16.66 21.28
N ILE A 256 11.73 -16.88 21.83
CA ILE A 256 11.39 -18.12 22.54
C ILE A 256 11.47 -19.33 21.61
N LEU A 257 11.09 -19.16 20.34
CA LEU A 257 11.13 -20.20 19.31
C LEU A 257 12.52 -20.39 18.69
N SER A 258 13.52 -19.60 19.08
CA SER A 258 14.86 -19.58 18.45
C SER A 258 14.81 -19.47 16.91
N ASN A 259 13.78 -18.80 16.37
CA ASN A 259 13.57 -18.73 14.93
C ASN A 259 14.21 -17.47 14.34
N ASP A 260 15.45 -17.61 13.87
CA ASP A 260 16.25 -16.49 13.35
C ASP A 260 15.58 -15.78 12.16
N LEU A 261 14.92 -16.51 11.25
CA LEU A 261 14.19 -15.90 10.14
C LEU A 261 13.06 -14.98 10.62
N ARG A 262 12.23 -15.46 11.55
CA ARG A 262 11.12 -14.67 12.11
C ARG A 262 11.61 -13.52 12.97
N LEU A 263 12.76 -13.67 13.64
CA LEU A 263 13.43 -12.58 14.35
C LEU A 263 13.90 -11.50 13.37
N ALA A 264 14.51 -11.89 12.24
CA ALA A 264 14.93 -10.95 11.21
C ALA A 264 13.75 -10.12 10.69
N ILE A 265 12.64 -10.78 10.34
CA ILE A 265 11.43 -10.10 9.84
C ILE A 265 10.90 -9.09 10.86
N ALA A 266 10.74 -9.49 12.12
CA ALA A 266 10.24 -8.62 13.16
C ALA A 266 11.19 -7.44 13.42
N ALA A 267 12.50 -7.70 13.51
CA ALA A 267 13.52 -6.67 13.71
C ALA A 267 13.53 -5.67 12.54
N ASN A 268 13.45 -6.13 11.29
CA ASN A 268 13.39 -5.25 10.12
C ASN A 268 12.18 -4.30 10.19
N ASN A 269 11.00 -4.82 10.53
CA ASN A 269 9.78 -4.01 10.62
C ASN A 269 9.84 -3.02 11.79
N ILE A 270 10.44 -3.41 12.92
CA ILE A 270 10.69 -2.50 14.05
C ILE A 270 11.65 -1.39 13.63
N GLY A 271 12.74 -1.74 12.94
CA GLY A 271 13.71 -0.78 12.40
C GLY A 271 13.07 0.22 11.45
N PHE A 272 12.18 -0.25 10.58
CA PHE A 272 11.41 0.60 9.66
C PHE A 272 10.52 1.61 10.40
N ILE A 273 9.79 1.18 11.44
CA ILE A 273 9.00 2.10 12.26
C ILE A 273 9.88 3.15 12.94
N TYR A 274 11.03 2.75 13.50
CA TYR A 274 11.94 3.69 14.15
C TYR A 274 12.58 4.67 13.17
N ARG A 275 12.92 4.23 11.94
CA ARG A 275 13.38 5.11 10.85
C ARG A 275 12.34 6.20 10.60
N PHE A 276 11.07 5.82 10.47
CA PHE A 276 9.98 6.75 10.24
C PHE A 276 9.71 7.70 11.41
N MET A 277 9.88 7.23 12.65
CA MET A 277 9.83 8.09 13.83
C MET A 277 11.06 9.02 13.95
N GLY A 278 12.03 8.94 13.03
CA GLY A 278 13.28 9.70 13.09
C GLY A 278 14.27 9.20 14.15
N ASN A 279 14.03 8.03 14.76
CA ASN A 279 14.95 7.45 15.74
C ASN A 279 16.01 6.59 15.05
N ILE A 280 17.08 7.26 14.63
CA ILE A 280 18.20 6.71 13.88
C ILE A 280 18.87 5.55 14.59
N GLU A 281 19.22 5.74 15.86
CA GLU A 281 20.01 4.78 16.63
C GLU A 281 19.27 3.46 16.76
N LYS A 282 17.97 3.52 17.10
CA LYS A 282 17.13 2.33 17.19
C LYS A 282 16.90 1.71 15.81
N ALA A 283 16.63 2.51 14.78
CA ALA A 283 16.48 1.99 13.42
C ALA A 283 17.70 1.19 12.97
N MET A 284 18.90 1.78 13.14
CA MET A 284 20.17 1.14 12.80
C MET A 284 20.40 -0.14 13.61
N HIS A 285 20.13 -0.11 14.92
CA HIS A 285 20.26 -1.28 15.78
C HIS A 285 19.41 -2.46 15.27
N TYR A 286 18.12 -2.22 15.01
CA TYR A 286 17.21 -3.26 14.58
C TYR A 286 17.45 -3.73 13.14
N PHE A 287 17.88 -2.86 12.22
CA PHE A 287 18.27 -3.30 10.87
C PHE A 287 19.55 -4.15 10.88
N LYS A 288 20.55 -3.82 11.70
CA LYS A 288 21.75 -4.67 11.87
C LYS A 288 21.41 -6.02 12.49
N LEU A 289 20.51 -6.04 13.48
CA LEU A 289 20.02 -7.28 14.06
C LEU A 289 19.27 -8.12 12.99
N SER A 290 18.42 -7.49 12.18
CA SER A 290 17.76 -8.17 11.07
C SER A 290 18.76 -8.80 10.10
N LEU A 291 19.80 -8.05 9.72
CA LEU A 291 20.86 -8.52 8.84
C LEU A 291 21.54 -9.76 9.43
N GLU A 292 22.06 -9.68 10.67
CA GLU A 292 22.72 -10.79 11.36
C GLU A 292 21.84 -12.04 11.40
N LYS A 293 20.55 -11.88 11.72
CA LYS A 293 19.60 -12.98 11.81
C LYS A 293 19.25 -13.58 10.46
N SER A 294 19.12 -12.75 9.42
CA SER A 294 18.88 -13.22 8.06
C SER A 294 20.09 -13.94 7.45
N GLU A 295 21.31 -13.54 7.82
CA GLU A 295 22.55 -14.23 7.45
C GLU A 295 22.65 -15.59 8.13
N LYS A 296 22.35 -15.67 9.43
CA LYS A 296 22.28 -16.95 10.17
C LYS A 296 21.24 -17.90 9.59
N ALA A 297 20.07 -17.37 9.20
CA ALA A 297 19.02 -18.15 8.54
C ALA A 297 19.33 -18.45 7.05
N ASN A 298 20.38 -17.86 6.48
CA ASN A 298 20.77 -17.95 5.07
C ASN A 298 19.63 -17.64 4.08
N VAL A 299 18.85 -16.58 4.34
CA VAL A 299 17.71 -16.20 3.49
C VAL A 299 18.00 -14.90 2.72
N ALA A 300 18.48 -15.06 1.48
CA ALA A 300 18.94 -13.95 0.64
C ALA A 300 17.96 -12.77 0.50
N PRO A 301 16.64 -12.96 0.28
CA PRO A 301 15.67 -11.86 0.24
C PRO A 301 15.75 -10.91 1.45
N TYR A 302 15.88 -11.44 2.67
CA TYR A 302 15.88 -10.64 3.89
C TYR A 302 17.24 -9.99 4.18
N ILE A 303 18.33 -10.60 3.72
CA ILE A 303 19.67 -9.99 3.74
C ILE A 303 19.67 -8.73 2.87
N ILE A 304 19.21 -8.86 1.62
CA ILE A 304 19.12 -7.76 0.64
C ILE A 304 18.21 -6.65 1.17
N ALA A 305 17.05 -7.00 1.72
CA ALA A 305 16.10 -6.02 2.28
C ALA A 305 16.71 -5.27 3.47
N SER A 306 17.39 -5.97 4.39
CA SER A 306 18.02 -5.35 5.56
C SER A 306 19.15 -4.40 5.14
N GLN A 307 20.01 -4.80 4.21
CA GLN A 307 21.08 -3.95 3.66
C GLN A 307 20.53 -2.73 2.92
N THR A 308 19.48 -2.90 2.12
CA THR A 308 18.77 -1.79 1.44
C THR A 308 18.23 -0.79 2.46
N ASN A 309 17.64 -1.26 3.56
CA ASN A 309 17.14 -0.39 4.62
C ASN A 309 18.24 0.36 5.37
N ILE A 310 19.40 -0.28 5.59
CA ILE A 310 20.60 0.39 6.14
C ILE A 310 21.11 1.45 5.16
N ALA A 311 21.13 1.16 3.85
CA ALA A 311 21.52 2.11 2.81
C ALA A 311 20.58 3.34 2.78
N HIS A 312 19.27 3.12 2.82
CA HIS A 312 18.30 4.21 2.97
C HIS A 312 18.55 5.03 4.24
N LEU A 313 18.81 4.38 5.37
CA LEU A 313 19.09 5.08 6.62
C LEU A 313 20.34 5.95 6.50
N TYR A 314 21.42 5.47 5.89
CA TYR A 314 22.60 6.31 5.61
C TYR A 314 22.28 7.48 4.67
N LEU A 315 21.43 7.26 3.66
CA LEU A 315 21.02 8.31 2.73
C LEU A 315 20.21 9.40 3.42
N ASP A 316 19.27 9.03 4.31
CA ASP A 316 18.46 9.97 5.10
C ASP A 316 19.32 10.93 5.93
N PHE A 317 20.53 10.50 6.35
CA PHE A 317 21.49 11.32 7.10
C PHE A 317 22.59 11.92 6.25
N GLY A 318 22.42 11.95 4.92
CA GLY A 318 23.34 12.59 3.99
C GLY A 318 24.66 11.84 3.79
N GLN A 319 24.76 10.58 4.22
CA GLN A 319 25.95 9.74 4.11
C GLN A 319 25.90 8.90 2.82
N ALA A 320 25.78 9.57 1.67
CA ALA A 320 25.53 8.91 0.38
C ALA A 320 26.62 7.90 -0.04
N ASN A 321 27.88 8.09 0.36
CA ASN A 321 28.95 7.12 0.06
C ASN A 321 28.79 5.83 0.89
N LEU A 322 28.46 5.92 2.18
CA LEU A 322 28.17 4.75 3.01
C LEU A 322 26.89 4.03 2.56
N ALA A 323 25.89 4.81 2.12
CA ALA A 323 24.70 4.25 1.48
C ALA A 323 25.04 3.47 0.21
N LEU A 324 25.94 4.02 -0.63
CA LEU A 324 26.42 3.34 -1.83
C LEU A 324 27.10 2.01 -1.49
N GLU A 325 28.04 2.00 -0.55
CA GLU A 325 28.73 0.77 -0.09
C GLU A 325 27.73 -0.32 0.34
N GLN A 326 26.73 0.03 1.16
CA GLN A 326 25.71 -0.92 1.60
C GLN A 326 24.83 -1.41 0.44
N SER A 327 24.48 -0.52 -0.49
CA SER A 327 23.68 -0.89 -1.67
C SER A 327 24.45 -1.78 -2.64
N GLU A 328 25.79 -1.67 -2.69
CA GLU A 328 26.66 -2.54 -3.49
C GLU A 328 26.72 -3.95 -2.89
N LEU A 329 26.79 -4.08 -1.56
CA LEU A 329 26.69 -5.38 -0.88
C LEU A 329 25.34 -6.07 -1.14
N ALA A 330 24.25 -5.30 -1.12
CA ALA A 330 22.91 -5.81 -1.42
C ALA A 330 22.79 -6.27 -2.88
N LEU A 331 23.38 -5.53 -3.82
CA LEU A 331 23.41 -5.90 -5.23
C LEU A 331 24.26 -7.16 -5.47
N GLU A 332 25.43 -7.25 -4.85
CA GLU A 332 26.29 -8.44 -4.94
C GLU A 332 25.56 -9.69 -4.42
N LYS A 333 24.82 -9.57 -3.31
CA LYS A 333 24.01 -10.67 -2.78
C LYS A 333 22.85 -11.05 -3.71
N LEU A 334 22.22 -10.06 -4.35
CA LEU A 334 21.18 -10.28 -5.36
C LEU A 334 21.74 -11.04 -6.58
N GLU A 335 22.88 -10.61 -7.13
CA GLU A 335 23.54 -11.22 -8.29
C GLU A 335 24.02 -12.64 -8.03
N LYS A 336 24.49 -12.92 -6.79
CA LYS A 336 24.94 -14.26 -6.38
C LYS A 336 23.81 -15.17 -5.88
N SER A 337 22.57 -14.70 -5.84
CA SER A 337 21.47 -15.49 -5.29
C SER A 337 21.07 -16.61 -6.24
N GLU A 338 21.22 -17.85 -5.81
CA GLU A 338 20.71 -19.04 -6.52
C GLU A 338 19.19 -19.20 -6.36
N VAL A 339 18.60 -18.52 -5.37
CA VAL A 339 17.16 -18.50 -5.11
C VAL A 339 16.53 -17.30 -5.81
N PRO A 340 15.38 -17.46 -6.50
CA PRO A 340 14.66 -16.34 -7.09
C PRO A 340 14.31 -15.28 -6.05
N ILE A 341 14.73 -14.04 -6.29
CA ILE A 341 14.41 -12.90 -5.44
C ILE A 341 13.08 -12.27 -5.88
N PRO A 342 12.13 -12.00 -4.95
CA PRO A 342 10.90 -11.28 -5.28
C PRO A 342 11.19 -9.93 -5.96
N PRO A 343 10.53 -9.60 -7.09
CA PRO A 343 10.82 -8.37 -7.84
C PRO A 343 10.70 -7.09 -7.01
N GLN A 344 9.83 -7.07 -6.00
CA GLN A 344 9.66 -5.93 -5.10
C GLN A 344 10.95 -5.57 -4.35
N ILE A 345 11.77 -6.56 -4.01
CA ILE A 345 13.04 -6.35 -3.31
C ILE A 345 14.06 -5.73 -4.26
N THR A 346 14.13 -6.23 -5.51
CA THR A 346 14.97 -5.65 -6.56
C THR A 346 14.56 -4.22 -6.90
N ILE A 347 13.26 -3.96 -7.06
CA ILE A 347 12.72 -2.61 -7.31
C ILE A 347 13.08 -1.66 -6.16
N ALA A 348 12.92 -2.10 -4.90
CA ALA A 348 13.27 -1.30 -3.73
C ALA A 348 14.77 -0.97 -3.67
N LEU A 349 15.64 -1.96 -3.93
CA LEU A 349 17.09 -1.74 -4.02
C LEU A 349 17.42 -0.76 -5.15
N ASN A 350 16.83 -0.91 -6.33
CA ASN A 350 17.07 -0.02 -7.46
C ASN A 350 16.59 1.41 -7.19
N PHE A 351 15.45 1.60 -6.53
CA PHE A 351 15.01 2.92 -6.08
C PHE A 351 16.01 3.55 -5.10
N CYS A 352 16.46 2.79 -4.09
CA CYS A 352 17.50 3.25 -3.16
C CYS A 352 18.77 3.68 -3.92
N ARG A 353 19.24 2.85 -4.85
CA ARG A 353 20.44 3.12 -5.65
C ARG A 353 20.27 4.33 -6.56
N ALA A 354 19.12 4.49 -7.20
CA ALA A 354 18.80 5.66 -8.00
C ALA A 354 18.83 6.94 -7.15
N ASP A 355 18.25 6.91 -5.94
CA ASP A 355 18.26 8.04 -5.01
C ASP A 355 19.69 8.36 -4.50
N ILE A 356 20.51 7.34 -4.25
CA ILE A 356 21.95 7.50 -3.93
C ILE A 356 22.69 8.16 -5.09
N PHE A 357 22.56 7.64 -6.31
CA PHE A 357 23.27 8.18 -7.47
C PHE A 357 22.80 9.59 -7.83
N GLU A 358 21.51 9.88 -7.65
CA GLU A 358 21.01 11.24 -7.76
C GLU A 358 21.66 12.17 -6.73
N THR A 359 21.75 11.75 -5.46
CA THR A 359 22.40 12.53 -4.40
C THR A 359 23.88 12.79 -4.69
N LEU A 360 24.56 11.83 -5.32
CA LEU A 360 25.94 11.94 -5.79
C LEU A 360 26.11 12.65 -7.14
N ASP A 361 25.05 13.26 -7.69
CA ASP A 361 25.02 13.91 -9.02
C ASP A 361 25.41 13.01 -10.20
N LYS A 362 25.34 11.68 -10.03
CA LYS A 362 25.58 10.66 -11.07
C LYS A 362 24.29 10.36 -11.84
N PHE A 363 23.70 11.40 -12.46
CA PHE A 363 22.36 11.34 -13.04
C PHE A 363 22.18 10.29 -14.14
N THR A 364 23.18 10.04 -14.99
CA THR A 364 23.08 9.02 -16.05
C THR A 364 22.87 7.63 -15.44
N LYS A 365 23.69 7.26 -14.44
CA LYS A 365 23.54 5.98 -13.73
C LYS A 365 22.18 5.86 -13.05
N ALA A 366 21.70 6.93 -12.43
CA ALA A 366 20.38 6.94 -11.80
C ALA A 366 19.26 6.70 -12.84
N LYS A 367 19.32 7.35 -14.01
CA LYS A 367 18.35 7.14 -15.10
C LYS A 367 18.42 5.73 -15.68
N ASP A 368 19.61 5.18 -15.89
CA ASP A 368 19.78 3.82 -16.41
C ASP A 368 19.12 2.78 -15.49
N ILE A 369 19.36 2.88 -14.18
CA ILE A 369 18.73 2.02 -13.17
C ILE A 369 17.20 2.19 -13.16
N LEU A 370 16.70 3.42 -13.30
CA LEU A 370 15.26 3.69 -13.34
C LEU A 370 14.60 3.11 -14.60
N ASN A 371 15.27 3.14 -15.75
CA ASN A 371 14.79 2.52 -16.98
C ASN A 371 14.73 0.99 -16.85
N GLU A 372 15.80 0.37 -16.35
CA GLU A 372 15.82 -1.08 -16.04
C GLU A 372 14.70 -1.45 -15.04
N THR A 373 14.50 -0.62 -14.02
CA THR A 373 13.42 -0.83 -13.04
C THR A 373 12.05 -0.74 -13.68
N SER A 374 11.86 0.15 -14.65
CA SER A 374 10.61 0.25 -15.42
C SER A 374 10.33 -1.02 -16.24
N GLU A 375 11.36 -1.63 -16.81
CA GLU A 375 11.25 -2.90 -17.55
C GLU A 375 10.81 -4.03 -16.60
N ILE A 376 11.47 -4.16 -15.45
CA ILE A 376 11.09 -5.13 -14.40
C ILE A 376 9.62 -4.93 -13.97
N ILE A 377 9.20 -3.67 -13.75
CA ILE A 377 7.82 -3.35 -13.35
C ILE A 377 6.81 -3.79 -14.41
N ASN A 378 7.11 -3.56 -15.69
CA ASN A 378 6.24 -3.94 -16.81
C ASN A 378 6.14 -5.47 -16.95
N GLU A 379 7.27 -6.18 -16.87
CA GLU A 379 7.30 -7.65 -16.94
C GLU A 379 6.57 -8.30 -15.78
N THR A 380 6.67 -7.72 -14.58
CA THR A 380 6.11 -8.27 -13.34
C THR A 380 4.69 -7.78 -13.03
N LYS A 381 4.12 -6.95 -13.90
CA LYS A 381 2.77 -6.36 -13.77
C LYS A 381 2.57 -5.60 -12.45
N LEU A 382 3.62 -4.98 -11.93
CA LEU A 382 3.60 -4.17 -10.70
C LEU A 382 3.33 -2.68 -10.99
N ALA A 383 2.31 -2.40 -11.82
CA ALA A 383 2.05 -1.08 -12.38
C ALA A 383 1.94 0.08 -11.35
N LYS A 384 1.60 -0.22 -10.09
CA LYS A 384 1.55 0.77 -9.00
C LYS A 384 2.91 1.44 -8.73
N GLU A 385 4.01 0.73 -8.95
CA GLU A 385 5.37 1.23 -8.72
C GLU A 385 5.86 2.14 -9.87
N GLN A 386 5.23 2.08 -11.05
CA GLN A 386 5.66 2.86 -12.22
C GLN A 386 5.64 4.37 -11.97
N SER A 387 4.64 4.85 -11.22
CA SER A 387 4.55 6.26 -10.83
C SER A 387 5.78 6.75 -10.05
N LYS A 388 6.41 5.87 -9.25
CA LYS A 388 7.62 6.21 -8.48
C LYS A 388 8.86 6.31 -9.36
N VAL A 389 8.90 5.61 -10.50
CA VAL A 389 9.96 5.76 -11.52
C VAL A 389 9.87 7.16 -12.12
N PHE A 390 8.69 7.54 -12.62
CA PHE A 390 8.47 8.86 -13.22
C PHE A 390 8.71 10.00 -12.24
N LEU A 391 8.34 9.83 -10.96
CA LEU A 391 8.60 10.81 -9.91
C LEU A 391 10.11 11.11 -9.78
N ARG A 392 10.93 10.06 -9.76
CA ARG A 392 12.40 10.18 -9.66
C ARG A 392 13.02 10.76 -10.93
N LEU A 393 12.54 10.35 -12.11
CA LEU A 393 12.98 10.95 -13.39
C LEU A 393 12.65 12.45 -13.47
N GLY A 394 11.46 12.85 -12.99
CA GLY A 394 11.06 14.26 -12.90
C GLY A 394 11.97 15.06 -11.96
N ARG A 395 12.30 14.50 -10.80
CA ARG A 395 13.23 15.11 -9.84
C ARG A 395 14.64 15.25 -10.40
N ILE A 396 15.17 14.21 -11.05
CA ILE A 396 16.47 14.23 -11.74
C ILE A 396 16.47 15.31 -12.84
N ALA A 397 15.45 15.36 -13.68
CA ALA A 397 15.34 16.37 -14.74
C ALA A 397 15.30 17.80 -14.17
N ALA A 398 14.61 18.01 -13.04
CA ALA A 398 14.58 19.30 -12.35
C ALA A 398 15.97 19.69 -11.83
N ARG A 399 16.73 18.75 -11.25
CA ARG A 399 18.13 18.98 -10.80
C ARG A 399 19.06 19.29 -11.96
N GLN A 400 18.82 18.71 -13.13
CA GLN A 400 19.54 19.02 -14.38
C GLN A 400 19.06 20.34 -15.04
N SER A 401 18.18 21.11 -14.38
CA SER A 401 17.56 22.32 -14.92
C SER A 401 16.74 22.12 -16.20
N ASN A 402 16.38 20.88 -16.54
CA ASN A 402 15.47 20.58 -17.65
C ASN A 402 14.01 20.65 -17.18
N LEU A 403 13.53 21.86 -16.91
CA LEU A 403 12.21 22.08 -16.29
C LEU A 403 11.03 21.61 -17.16
N GLY A 404 11.19 21.60 -18.49
CA GLY A 404 10.16 21.11 -19.41
C GLY A 404 9.98 19.59 -19.30
N GLU A 405 11.10 18.85 -19.30
CA GLU A 405 11.10 17.40 -19.12
C GLU A 405 10.65 17.02 -17.70
N ALA A 406 11.11 17.76 -16.68
CA ALA A 406 10.69 17.56 -15.30
C ALA A 406 9.17 17.69 -15.15
N LYS A 407 8.57 18.75 -15.72
CA LYS A 407 7.12 18.95 -15.70
C LYS A 407 6.39 17.78 -16.37
N ARG A 408 6.84 17.33 -17.55
CA ARG A 408 6.23 16.20 -18.26
C ARG A 408 6.22 14.93 -17.40
N TYR A 409 7.36 14.56 -16.82
CA TYR A 409 7.45 13.37 -15.96
C TYR A 409 6.57 13.47 -14.71
N LEU A 410 6.47 14.66 -14.10
CA LEU A 410 5.62 14.86 -12.91
C LEU A 410 4.13 14.83 -13.27
N GLU A 411 3.73 15.30 -14.45
CA GLU A 411 2.36 15.13 -14.96
C GLU A 411 2.02 13.66 -15.24
N GLU A 412 2.94 12.92 -15.87
CA GLU A 412 2.83 11.46 -16.06
C GLU A 412 2.75 10.72 -14.71
N THR A 413 3.56 11.15 -13.74
CA THR A 413 3.53 10.63 -12.37
C THR A 413 2.14 10.78 -11.76
N ILE A 414 1.53 11.97 -11.83
CA ILE A 414 0.19 12.21 -11.29
C ILE A 414 -0.83 11.33 -12.00
N GLN A 415 -0.77 11.22 -13.32
CA GLN A 415 -1.71 10.40 -14.10
C GLN A 415 -1.62 8.91 -13.71
N THR A 416 -0.42 8.34 -13.68
CA THR A 416 -0.22 6.94 -13.30
C THR A 416 -0.55 6.70 -11.83
N ALA A 417 -0.17 7.62 -10.94
CA ALA A 417 -0.49 7.51 -9.52
C ALA A 417 -1.99 7.62 -9.26
N PHE A 418 -2.71 8.46 -10.01
CA PHE A 418 -4.15 8.60 -9.93
C PHE A 418 -4.88 7.30 -10.29
N GLN A 419 -4.50 6.68 -11.42
CA GLN A 419 -5.06 5.39 -11.84
C GLN A 419 -4.83 4.27 -10.81
N ASN A 420 -3.71 4.35 -10.09
CA ASN A 420 -3.32 3.38 -9.08
C ASN A 420 -3.71 3.76 -7.64
N GLN A 421 -4.41 4.90 -7.45
CA GLN A 421 -4.77 5.49 -6.15
C GLN A 421 -3.58 5.69 -5.20
N ASN A 422 -2.41 6.01 -5.76
CA ASN A 422 -1.19 6.29 -5.00
C ASN A 422 -1.12 7.79 -4.64
N PHE A 423 -1.94 8.20 -3.67
CA PHE A 423 -2.11 9.61 -3.31
C PHE A 423 -0.86 10.28 -2.76
N GLU A 424 0.03 9.54 -2.09
CA GLU A 424 1.31 10.07 -1.62
C GLU A 424 2.18 10.54 -2.79
N VAL A 425 2.31 9.71 -3.84
CA VAL A 425 3.07 10.06 -5.03
C VAL A 425 2.45 11.27 -5.76
N ILE A 426 1.12 11.42 -5.72
CA ILE A 426 0.44 12.61 -6.24
C ILE A 426 0.81 13.86 -5.44
N VAL A 427 0.81 13.79 -4.10
CA VAL A 427 1.23 14.90 -3.23
C VAL A 427 2.66 15.32 -3.57
N ASN A 428 3.58 14.35 -3.62
CA ASN A 428 4.99 14.60 -3.94
C ASN A 428 5.17 15.21 -5.33
N ALA A 429 4.47 14.70 -6.34
CA ALA A 429 4.55 15.25 -7.69
C ALA A 429 3.99 16.68 -7.78
N LYS A 430 2.85 16.97 -7.13
CA LYS A 430 2.28 18.32 -7.10
C LYS A 430 3.18 19.31 -6.34
N LEU A 431 3.84 18.88 -5.26
CA LEU A 431 4.83 19.70 -4.54
C LEU A 431 6.05 20.03 -5.40
N GLN A 432 6.59 19.05 -6.13
CA GLN A 432 7.69 19.30 -7.06
C GLN A 432 7.28 20.21 -8.22
N LEU A 433 6.07 20.06 -8.76
CA LEU A 433 5.53 20.99 -9.75
C LEU A 433 5.37 22.40 -9.19
N ALA A 434 4.91 22.55 -7.95
CA ALA A 434 4.84 23.83 -7.25
C ALA A 434 6.23 24.46 -7.08
N GLU A 435 7.26 23.68 -6.76
CA GLU A 435 8.66 24.17 -6.71
C GLU A 435 9.10 24.69 -8.09
N ILE A 436 8.84 23.93 -9.16
CA ILE A 436 9.19 24.34 -10.53
C ILE A 436 8.48 25.63 -10.93
N ASP A 437 7.19 25.77 -10.64
CA ASP A 437 6.43 26.98 -10.96
C ASP A 437 6.97 28.20 -10.19
N LEU A 438 7.35 28.04 -8.92
CA LEU A 438 7.95 29.10 -8.12
C LEU A 438 9.36 29.49 -8.59
N LEU A 439 10.16 28.51 -9.02
CA LEU A 439 11.47 28.78 -9.63
C LEU A 439 11.29 29.60 -10.91
N ARG A 440 10.33 29.22 -11.77
CA ARG A 440 10.01 29.96 -13.00
C ARG A 440 9.47 31.36 -12.68
N TYR A 441 8.60 31.50 -11.68
CA TYR A 441 8.09 32.80 -11.23
C TYR A 441 9.22 33.72 -10.79
N ARG A 442 10.21 33.20 -10.04
CA ARG A 442 11.37 33.99 -9.64
C ARG A 442 12.19 34.49 -10.84
N MET A 443 12.17 33.77 -11.95
CA MET A 443 12.88 34.14 -13.19
C MET A 443 12.06 35.10 -14.08
N THR A 444 10.74 34.92 -14.17
CA THR A 444 9.89 35.62 -15.14
C THR A 444 9.03 36.74 -14.54
N GLY A 445 8.70 36.66 -13.25
CA GLY A 445 7.72 37.52 -12.60
C GLY A 445 6.27 37.25 -13.01
N ASP A 446 5.97 36.11 -13.66
CA ASP A 446 4.62 35.78 -14.14
C ASP A 446 3.69 35.34 -13.01
N ASP A 447 2.80 36.24 -12.57
CA ASP A 447 1.84 35.99 -11.49
C ASP A 447 0.90 34.80 -11.72
N LYS A 448 0.74 34.33 -12.98
CA LYS A 448 0.01 33.10 -13.27
C LYS A 448 0.64 31.89 -12.60
N LEU A 449 1.97 31.81 -12.56
CA LEU A 449 2.69 30.71 -11.91
C LEU A 449 2.44 30.67 -10.40
N LEU A 450 2.27 31.83 -9.77
CA LEU A 450 1.93 31.93 -8.36
C LEU A 450 0.50 31.43 -8.08
N MET A 451 -0.44 31.70 -9.00
CA MET A 451 -1.79 31.15 -8.95
C MET A 451 -1.82 29.64 -9.16
N ASP A 452 -1.09 29.16 -10.17
CA ASP A 452 -0.93 27.73 -10.47
C ASP A 452 -0.33 26.97 -9.27
N THR A 453 0.57 27.61 -8.52
CA THR A 453 1.17 27.06 -7.29
C THR A 453 0.14 26.98 -6.16
N LEU A 454 -0.64 28.05 -5.95
CA LEU A 454 -1.69 28.09 -4.92
C LEU A 454 -2.77 27.03 -5.18
N GLU A 455 -3.14 26.81 -6.45
CA GLU A 455 -4.09 25.76 -6.82
C GLU A 455 -3.54 24.37 -6.50
N LYS A 456 -2.28 24.08 -6.84
CA LYS A 456 -1.64 22.80 -6.48
C LYS A 456 -1.62 22.56 -4.98
N LEU A 457 -1.33 23.59 -4.18
CA LEU A 457 -1.35 23.46 -2.73
C LEU A 457 -2.76 23.27 -2.17
N GLU A 458 -3.79 23.87 -2.78
CA GLU A 458 -5.17 23.61 -2.36
C GLU A 458 -5.61 22.18 -2.69
N ASP A 459 -5.21 21.65 -3.84
CA ASP A 459 -5.42 20.24 -4.19
C ASP A 459 -4.72 19.31 -3.19
N ILE A 460 -3.46 19.59 -2.85
CA ILE A 460 -2.71 18.83 -1.85
C ILE A 460 -3.39 18.91 -0.48
N LYS A 461 -3.84 20.10 -0.06
CA LYS A 461 -4.55 20.30 1.20
C LYS A 461 -5.81 19.45 1.27
N LYS A 462 -6.65 19.45 0.23
CA LYS A 462 -7.85 18.60 0.15
C LYS A 462 -7.47 17.13 0.29
N LEU A 463 -6.46 16.70 -0.46
CA LEU A 463 -5.99 15.32 -0.41
C LEU A 463 -5.46 14.94 0.98
N CYS A 464 -4.73 15.84 1.65
CA CYS A 464 -4.25 15.62 3.02
C CYS A 464 -5.39 15.55 4.03
N LEU A 465 -6.45 16.33 3.87
CA LEU A 465 -7.65 16.26 4.72
C LEU A 465 -8.43 14.96 4.50
N GLU A 466 -8.55 14.50 3.26
CA GLU A 466 -9.24 13.25 2.91
C GLU A 466 -8.48 12.02 3.41
N GLN A 467 -7.16 12.00 3.20
CA GLN A 467 -6.29 10.87 3.53
C GLN A 467 -5.71 10.95 4.95
N ASP A 468 -5.98 12.04 5.67
CA ASP A 468 -5.51 12.29 7.03
C ASP A 468 -3.99 12.43 7.18
N TYR A 469 -3.34 13.02 6.17
CA TYR A 469 -1.91 13.34 6.16
C TYR A 469 -1.63 14.61 6.97
N LYS A 470 -1.91 14.58 8.28
CA LYS A 470 -1.91 15.78 9.14
C LYS A 470 -0.56 16.49 9.23
N LEU A 471 0.55 15.75 9.20
CA LEU A 471 1.89 16.35 9.22
C LEU A 471 2.15 17.21 7.98
N ILE A 472 1.85 16.67 6.80
CA ILE A 472 1.99 17.39 5.53
C ILE A 472 0.99 18.53 5.43
N LEU A 473 -0.21 18.37 5.98
CA LEU A 473 -1.20 19.44 6.02
C LEU A 473 -0.68 20.70 6.74
N ILE A 474 0.12 20.54 7.81
CA ILE A 474 0.76 21.66 8.50
C ILE A 474 1.72 22.39 7.56
N ASP A 475 2.57 21.64 6.85
CA ASP A 475 3.52 22.22 5.89
C ASP A 475 2.81 22.93 4.74
N VAL A 476 1.73 22.33 4.22
CA VAL A 476 0.90 22.94 3.18
C VAL A 476 0.28 24.25 3.67
N TYR A 477 -0.19 24.33 4.91
CA TYR A 477 -0.69 25.59 5.48
C TYR A 477 0.41 26.65 5.60
N ILE A 478 1.60 26.28 6.07
CA ILE A 478 2.75 27.18 6.17
C ILE A 478 3.10 27.74 4.77
N LEU A 479 3.20 26.85 3.77
CA LEU A 479 3.46 27.21 2.37
C LEU A 479 2.38 28.11 1.77
N GLN A 480 1.10 27.76 1.93
CA GLN A 480 -0.01 28.60 1.47
C GLN A 480 0.04 30.00 2.09
N SER A 481 0.34 30.08 3.39
CA SER A 481 0.49 31.37 4.08
C SER A 481 1.65 32.21 3.54
N LEU A 482 2.80 31.59 3.25
CA LEU A 482 3.93 32.26 2.63
C LEU A 482 3.56 32.86 1.27
N LEU A 483 2.88 32.08 0.41
CA LEU A 483 2.44 32.53 -0.91
C LEU A 483 1.38 33.63 -0.84
N LEU A 484 0.41 33.52 0.08
CA LEU A 484 -0.58 34.57 0.30
C LEU A 484 0.07 35.86 0.81
N THR A 485 1.14 35.75 1.59
CA THR A 485 1.94 36.91 2.02
C THR A 485 2.62 37.59 0.82
N LEU A 486 3.15 36.82 -0.14
CA LEU A 486 3.67 37.37 -1.40
C LEU A 486 2.59 38.12 -2.19
N LYS A 487 1.35 37.60 -2.23
CA LYS A 487 0.20 38.26 -2.85
C LYS A 487 -0.39 39.41 -2.02
N ASN A 488 0.27 39.83 -0.94
CA ASN A 488 -0.22 40.85 0.00
C ASN A 488 -1.59 40.52 0.65
N LYS A 489 -2.00 39.25 0.68
CA LYS A 489 -3.25 38.77 1.30
C LYS A 489 -3.03 38.42 2.78
N LYS A 490 -2.46 39.35 3.56
CA LYS A 490 -1.98 39.11 4.94
C LYS A 490 -3.05 38.55 5.87
N ARG A 491 -4.30 39.05 5.80
CA ARG A 491 -5.40 38.57 6.65
C ARG A 491 -5.69 37.08 6.43
N GLN A 492 -5.66 36.63 5.18
CA GLN A 492 -5.85 35.21 4.83
C GLN A 492 -4.65 34.38 5.29
N ALA A 493 -3.43 34.88 5.05
CA ALA A 493 -2.19 34.23 5.48
C ALA A 493 -2.13 33.99 7.00
N LYS A 494 -2.59 34.96 7.82
CA LYS A 494 -2.70 34.82 9.28
C LYS A 494 -3.66 33.71 9.69
N LYS A 495 -4.87 33.70 9.11
CA LYS A 495 -5.90 32.69 9.40
C LYS A 495 -5.39 31.27 9.11
N ILE A 496 -4.68 31.08 7.99
CA ILE A 496 -4.10 29.77 7.64
C ILE A 496 -3.00 29.36 8.64
N LEU A 497 -2.16 30.29 9.10
CA LEU A 497 -1.14 29.97 10.13
C LEU A 497 -1.75 29.61 11.47
N GLU A 498 -2.85 30.24 11.87
CA GLU A 498 -3.58 29.86 13.09
C GLU A 498 -4.04 28.40 13.01
N SER A 499 -4.55 27.96 11.85
CA SER A 499 -4.88 26.56 11.61
C SER A 499 -3.66 25.64 11.67
N ALA A 500 -2.51 26.06 11.11
CA ALA A 500 -1.26 25.31 11.19
C ALA A 500 -0.77 25.15 12.64
N ILE A 501 -0.82 26.24 13.43
CA ILE A 501 -0.42 26.27 14.84
C ILE A 501 -1.32 25.36 15.67
N GLN A 502 -2.64 25.46 15.47
CA GLN A 502 -3.59 24.62 16.17
C GLN A 502 -3.32 23.14 15.90
N LEU A 503 -3.23 22.76 14.62
CA LEU A 503 -3.00 21.37 14.23
C LEU A 503 -1.65 20.84 14.72
N ALA A 504 -0.58 21.65 14.64
CA ALA A 504 0.72 21.28 15.18
C ALA A 504 0.70 21.08 16.71
N GLY A 505 -0.05 21.91 17.43
CA GLY A 505 -0.26 21.78 18.87
C GLY A 505 -1.04 20.52 19.25
N GLU A 506 -2.11 20.21 18.50
CA GLU A 506 -2.91 18.98 18.68
C GLU A 506 -2.07 17.71 18.47
N LEU A 507 -1.12 17.74 17.53
CA LEU A 507 -0.21 16.62 17.25
C LEU A 507 1.05 16.61 18.14
N GLY A 508 1.29 17.67 18.92
CA GLY A 508 2.50 17.81 19.73
C GLY A 508 3.79 18.04 18.94
N VAL A 509 3.71 18.50 17.69
CA VAL A 509 4.85 18.72 16.79
C VAL A 509 5.44 20.11 17.03
N LYS A 510 6.21 20.24 18.13
CA LYS A 510 6.72 21.52 18.63
C LYS A 510 7.53 22.32 17.62
N GLU A 511 8.32 21.65 16.77
CA GLU A 511 9.16 22.31 15.77
C GLU A 511 8.31 23.03 14.72
N LYS A 512 7.30 22.35 14.16
CA LYS A 512 6.37 22.93 13.18
C LYS A 512 5.47 23.99 13.79
N GLU A 513 5.04 23.81 15.04
CA GLU A 513 4.31 24.84 15.76
C GLU A 513 5.15 26.12 15.93
N ALA A 514 6.42 25.97 16.33
CA ALA A 514 7.35 27.08 16.48
C ALA A 514 7.63 27.78 15.14
N GLU A 515 7.78 27.01 14.06
CA GLU A 515 7.93 27.51 12.69
C GLU A 515 6.74 28.39 12.29
N ALA A 516 5.50 27.87 12.41
CA ALA A 516 4.29 28.61 12.08
C ALA A 516 4.09 29.87 12.93
N ARG A 517 4.38 29.81 14.25
CA ARG A 517 4.34 30.97 15.14
C ARG A 517 5.38 32.03 14.78
N SER A 518 6.58 31.61 14.38
CA SER A 518 7.65 32.51 13.94
C SER A 518 7.23 33.27 12.69
N GLN A 519 6.66 32.57 11.70
CA GLN A 519 6.13 33.19 10.49
C GLN A 519 4.99 34.17 10.77
N LEU A 520 4.06 33.81 11.67
CA LEU A 520 2.95 34.69 12.03
C LEU A 520 3.44 36.02 12.60
N LYS A 521 4.43 35.98 13.52
CA LYS A 521 5.07 37.18 14.09
C LYS A 521 5.78 38.03 13.05
N GLU A 522 6.31 37.42 11.99
CA GLU A 522 6.98 38.18 10.92
C GLU A 522 5.99 38.90 10.01
N ILE A 523 4.86 38.27 9.65
CA ILE A 523 3.79 38.90 8.88
C ILE A 523 3.28 40.15 9.63
N GLU A 524 3.30 40.13 10.96
CA GLU A 524 2.91 41.24 11.83
C GLU A 524 3.92 42.39 11.89
N ARG A 525 5.21 42.13 11.64
CA ARG A 525 6.30 43.10 11.86
C ARG A 525 6.73 43.91 10.62
N GLU A 526 6.06 43.74 9.47
CA GLU A 526 6.22 44.50 8.22
C GLU A 526 7.67 44.94 7.86
N LYS A 527 8.59 43.98 7.64
CA LYS A 527 9.98 44.33 7.25
C LYS A 527 10.17 44.45 5.74
N LYS A 528 10.98 45.41 5.26
CA LYS A 528 11.23 45.69 3.82
C LYS A 528 11.94 44.59 2.98
N ASN A 529 12.40 43.48 3.58
CA ASN A 529 13.14 42.40 2.89
C ASN A 529 12.43 41.02 2.94
N VAL A 530 11.09 40.98 2.95
CA VAL A 530 10.33 39.72 3.14
C VAL A 530 10.46 38.76 1.95
N LEU A 531 10.52 39.27 0.71
CA LEU A 531 10.39 38.48 -0.52
C LEU A 531 11.45 37.38 -0.66
N VAL A 532 12.75 37.72 -0.59
CA VAL A 532 13.83 36.73 -0.72
C VAL A 532 13.75 35.68 0.40
N ARG A 533 13.45 36.11 1.63
CA ARG A 533 13.30 35.21 2.78
C ARG A 533 12.11 34.27 2.63
N ILE A 534 11.00 34.76 2.07
CA ILE A 534 9.83 33.94 1.78
C ILE A 534 10.19 32.87 0.75
N PHE A 535 10.87 33.20 -0.35
CA PHE A 535 11.29 32.18 -1.33
C PHE A 535 12.24 31.15 -0.74
N THR A 536 13.23 31.56 0.06
CA THR A 536 14.12 30.61 0.73
C THR A 536 13.35 29.66 1.65
N ARG A 537 12.38 30.19 2.41
CA ARG A 537 11.52 29.37 3.28
C ARG A 537 10.59 28.45 2.51
N ILE A 538 9.98 28.94 1.44
CA ILE A 538 9.11 28.12 0.58
C ILE A 538 9.93 26.94 0.03
N ASN A 539 11.11 27.21 -0.53
CA ASN A 539 11.96 26.14 -1.06
C ASN A 539 12.41 25.16 0.03
N GLN A 540 12.78 25.65 1.22
CA GLN A 540 13.16 24.79 2.34
C GLN A 540 11.98 23.91 2.80
N SER A 541 10.79 24.50 2.95
CA SER A 541 9.58 23.80 3.39
C SER A 541 9.09 22.81 2.33
N ILE A 542 9.10 23.17 1.03
CA ILE A 542 8.77 22.23 -0.05
C ILE A 542 9.76 21.06 -0.05
N ARG A 543 11.07 21.31 0.06
CA ARG A 543 12.08 20.23 0.11
C ARG A 543 11.91 19.31 1.31
N SER A 544 11.62 19.85 2.49
CA SER A 544 11.32 19.00 3.65
C SER A 544 10.04 18.19 3.46
N THR A 545 9.08 18.71 2.68
CA THR A 545 7.81 18.03 2.39
C THR A 545 7.93 17.00 1.27
N ILE A 546 8.84 17.17 0.30
CA ILE A 546 9.08 16.21 -0.80
C ILE A 546 9.68 14.89 -0.29
N ALA A 547 10.37 14.91 0.85
CA ALA A 547 10.85 13.70 1.52
C ALA A 547 9.73 12.90 2.20
N PHE A 548 8.46 13.25 1.96
CA PHE A 548 7.31 12.55 2.50
C PHE A 548 7.15 11.18 1.87
N GLU A 549 7.30 10.16 2.69
CA GLU A 549 6.73 8.84 2.44
C GLU A 549 5.61 8.65 3.46
N SER A 550 4.43 8.21 3.03
CA SER A 550 3.33 7.90 3.94
C SER A 550 3.40 6.41 4.26
N ILE A 551 3.52 6.06 5.54
CA ILE A 551 3.28 4.65 5.90
C ILE A 551 1.78 4.33 5.87
N THR A 552 0.92 5.33 6.02
CA THR A 552 -0.52 5.09 6.09
C THR A 552 -1.08 4.77 4.72
N LYS A 553 -1.87 3.70 4.65
CA LYS A 553 -2.62 3.36 3.44
C LYS A 553 -3.71 4.38 3.17
N PRO A 554 -4.06 4.58 1.88
CA PRO A 554 -5.17 5.42 1.51
C PRO A 554 -6.46 5.06 2.24
N LYS A 555 -7.14 6.07 2.79
CA LYS A 555 -8.48 5.93 3.32
C LYS A 555 -9.47 5.84 2.17
N GLU A 556 -10.33 4.83 2.21
CA GLU A 556 -11.46 4.75 1.28
C GLU A 556 -12.49 5.83 1.67
N VAL A 557 -12.67 6.82 0.80
CA VAL A 557 -13.68 7.89 0.97
C VAL A 557 -14.79 7.66 -0.04
N LYS A 558 -15.90 7.06 0.42
CA LYS A 558 -17.06 6.80 -0.42
C LYS A 558 -17.83 8.09 -0.71
N THR A 559 -18.21 8.29 -1.96
CA THR A 559 -19.10 9.38 -2.39
C THR A 559 -20.09 8.86 -3.41
N LYS A 560 -21.33 9.36 -3.37
CA LYS A 560 -22.38 9.08 -4.35
C LYS A 560 -22.50 10.27 -5.29
N VAL A 561 -22.47 10.01 -6.59
CA VAL A 561 -22.83 11.00 -7.61
C VAL A 561 -24.36 11.04 -7.71
N LYS A 562 -24.96 12.20 -7.47
CA LYS A 562 -26.41 12.39 -7.47
C LYS A 562 -26.91 12.96 -8.80
N ALA A 563 -26.25 14.01 -9.30
CA ALA A 563 -26.64 14.66 -10.56
C ALA A 563 -25.47 15.42 -11.20
N LEU A 564 -25.56 15.67 -12.51
CA LEU A 564 -24.67 16.54 -13.27
C LEU A 564 -25.49 17.52 -14.11
N PHE A 565 -25.12 18.79 -14.07
CA PHE A 565 -25.68 19.86 -14.89
C PHE A 565 -24.58 20.54 -15.69
N ILE A 566 -24.84 20.81 -16.96
CA ILE A 566 -24.02 21.70 -17.80
C ILE A 566 -24.89 22.90 -18.13
N ILE A 567 -24.46 24.08 -17.72
CA ILE A 567 -25.23 25.33 -17.75
C ILE A 567 -24.50 26.31 -18.64
N ILE A 568 -25.22 27.00 -19.52
CA ILE A 568 -24.64 28.02 -20.40
C ILE A 568 -24.44 29.30 -19.57
N LYS A 569 -23.21 29.84 -19.53
CA LYS A 569 -22.87 30.99 -18.67
C LYS A 569 -23.70 32.23 -18.95
N ASN A 570 -23.93 32.55 -20.22
CA ASN A 570 -24.56 33.81 -20.61
C ASN A 570 -26.08 33.82 -20.39
N SER A 571 -26.74 32.66 -20.53
CA SER A 571 -28.19 32.55 -20.39
C SER A 571 -28.64 31.95 -19.06
N GLY A 572 -27.75 31.26 -18.34
CA GLY A 572 -28.10 30.52 -17.14
C GLY A 572 -29.03 29.32 -17.40
N LEU A 573 -29.18 28.91 -18.66
CA LEU A 573 -30.04 27.79 -19.05
C LEU A 573 -29.26 26.46 -19.09
N PRO A 574 -29.89 25.32 -18.76
CA PRO A 574 -29.25 24.02 -18.83
C PRO A 574 -29.05 23.58 -20.28
N LEU A 575 -27.80 23.31 -20.65
CA LEU A 575 -27.41 22.64 -21.91
C LEU A 575 -27.66 21.14 -21.82
N PHE A 576 -27.37 20.54 -20.66
CA PHE A 576 -27.49 19.10 -20.40
C PHE A 576 -27.72 18.87 -18.91
N GLN A 577 -28.46 17.80 -18.59
CA GLN A 577 -28.65 17.33 -17.22
C GLN A 577 -28.72 15.80 -17.16
N LYS A 578 -28.21 15.23 -16.08
CA LYS A 578 -28.36 13.80 -15.78
C LYS A 578 -28.53 13.59 -14.29
N HIS A 579 -29.55 12.84 -13.92
CA HIS A 579 -29.77 12.38 -12.55
C HIS A 579 -29.32 10.92 -12.46
N PHE A 580 -28.56 10.59 -11.43
CA PHE A 580 -28.00 9.26 -11.20
C PHE A 580 -28.66 8.54 -10.01
N ALA A 581 -29.31 9.27 -9.10
CA ALA A 581 -30.08 8.69 -8.01
C ALA A 581 -31.39 8.06 -8.51
N THR A 582 -31.79 6.92 -7.93
CA THR A 582 -33.09 6.29 -8.18
C THR A 582 -34.22 7.10 -7.54
N GLU A 583 -35.44 7.02 -8.08
CA GLU A 583 -36.63 7.77 -7.62
C GLU A 583 -36.94 7.59 -6.11
N GLU A 584 -36.41 6.55 -5.46
CA GLU A 584 -36.57 6.27 -4.03
C GLU A 584 -35.75 7.19 -3.10
N GLU A 585 -34.73 7.92 -3.56
CA GLU A 585 -33.93 8.86 -2.73
C GLU A 585 -34.48 10.31 -2.67
N GLY A 586 -35.66 10.57 -3.24
CA GLY A 586 -36.54 11.67 -2.79
C GLY A 586 -36.11 13.14 -2.99
N GLU A 587 -35.04 13.44 -3.75
CA GLU A 587 -34.65 14.83 -4.06
C GLU A 587 -34.97 15.16 -5.52
N ASN A 588 -36.20 15.62 -5.78
CA ASN A 588 -36.60 16.14 -7.09
C ASN A 588 -35.98 17.54 -7.27
N ILE A 589 -34.75 17.62 -7.76
CA ILE A 589 -34.04 18.89 -7.97
C ILE A 589 -34.60 19.55 -9.24
N ASP A 590 -35.34 20.65 -9.08
CA ASP A 590 -35.80 21.43 -10.24
C ASP A 590 -34.59 22.05 -10.98
N PRO A 591 -34.34 21.64 -12.23
CA PRO A 591 -33.17 22.08 -13.00
C PRO A 591 -33.14 23.57 -13.28
N ASN A 592 -34.29 24.19 -13.52
CA ASN A 592 -34.38 25.59 -13.88
C ASN A 592 -34.15 26.46 -12.64
N LEU A 593 -34.68 26.04 -11.49
CA LEU A 593 -34.41 26.70 -10.21
C LEU A 593 -32.94 26.59 -9.81
N LEU A 594 -32.33 25.40 -9.91
CA LEU A 594 -30.93 25.23 -9.57
C LEU A 594 -30.00 25.98 -10.53
N SER A 595 -30.27 25.90 -11.84
CA SER A 595 -29.49 26.59 -12.87
C SER A 595 -29.56 28.11 -12.70
N GLY A 596 -30.76 28.63 -12.45
CA GLY A 596 -30.98 30.05 -12.14
C GLY A 596 -30.28 30.48 -10.84
N LEU A 597 -30.36 29.67 -9.78
CA LEU A 597 -29.69 29.94 -8.50
C LEU A 597 -28.17 29.94 -8.64
N LEU A 598 -27.58 28.94 -9.29
CA LEU A 598 -26.13 28.83 -9.48
C LEU A 598 -25.58 29.97 -10.34
N SER A 599 -26.30 30.32 -11.41
CA SER A 599 -25.96 31.48 -12.25
C SER A 599 -26.03 32.76 -11.44
N ALA A 600 -27.10 32.98 -10.66
CA ALA A 600 -27.24 34.15 -9.81
C ALA A 600 -26.14 34.26 -8.74
N ILE A 601 -25.83 33.17 -8.03
CA ILE A 601 -24.75 33.17 -7.01
C ILE A 601 -23.40 33.49 -7.67
N GLN A 602 -23.13 32.95 -8.87
CA GLN A 602 -21.89 33.22 -9.57
C GLN A 602 -21.78 34.68 -10.02
N THR A 603 -22.85 35.25 -10.60
CA THR A 603 -22.89 36.67 -10.98
C THR A 603 -22.75 37.58 -9.76
N ILE A 604 -23.43 37.26 -8.65
CA ILE A 604 -23.29 38.01 -7.40
C ILE A 604 -21.86 37.93 -6.88
N GLY A 605 -21.24 36.75 -6.88
CA GLY A 605 -19.85 36.56 -6.46
C GLY A 605 -18.87 37.41 -7.27
N GLN A 606 -18.97 37.39 -8.60
CA GLN A 606 -18.13 38.20 -9.49
C GLN A 606 -18.33 39.71 -9.26
N THR A 607 -19.59 40.13 -9.09
CA THR A 607 -19.96 41.54 -8.94
C THR A 607 -19.53 42.10 -7.58
N ILE A 608 -19.74 41.35 -6.49
CA ILE A 608 -19.41 41.79 -5.12
C ILE A 608 -17.90 41.76 -4.87
N LEU A 609 -17.20 40.74 -5.38
CA LEU A 609 -15.75 40.59 -5.13
C LEU A 609 -14.89 41.49 -6.02
N ASN A 610 -15.50 42.14 -7.01
CA ASN A 610 -14.86 43.07 -7.95
C ASN A 610 -13.58 42.47 -8.55
N ALA A 611 -13.64 41.18 -8.85
CA ALA A 611 -12.48 40.37 -9.12
C ALA A 611 -12.43 40.02 -10.62
N PRO A 612 -11.25 40.18 -11.28
CA PRO A 612 -11.09 39.78 -12.68
C PRO A 612 -11.45 38.30 -12.83
N SER A 613 -11.93 37.90 -14.00
CA SER A 613 -12.67 36.67 -14.33
C SER A 613 -12.22 35.33 -13.71
N GLU A 614 -11.00 35.23 -13.15
CA GLU A 614 -10.45 34.03 -12.49
C GLU A 614 -10.40 34.11 -10.94
N ASP A 615 -10.24 35.30 -10.35
CA ASP A 615 -10.27 35.47 -8.89
C ASP A 615 -11.75 35.54 -8.46
N GLY A 616 -12.26 34.58 -7.67
CA GLY A 616 -13.63 34.64 -7.12
C GLY A 616 -14.69 33.75 -7.77
N GLN A 617 -14.30 32.81 -8.63
CA GLN A 617 -15.24 31.76 -9.09
C GLN A 617 -15.62 30.81 -7.95
N LEU A 618 -16.93 30.58 -7.79
CA LEU A 618 -17.46 29.62 -6.85
C LEU A 618 -17.08 28.20 -7.32
N LYS A 619 -16.24 27.49 -6.56
CA LYS A 619 -15.80 26.12 -6.90
C LYS A 619 -16.58 25.02 -6.17
N LEU A 620 -17.17 25.35 -5.02
CA LEU A 620 -17.85 24.40 -4.14
C LEU A 620 -18.96 25.09 -3.35
N ILE A 621 -20.10 24.42 -3.22
CA ILE A 621 -21.15 24.76 -2.26
C ILE A 621 -21.40 23.51 -1.41
N ASP A 622 -21.18 23.62 -0.10
CA ASP A 622 -21.46 22.52 0.84
C ASP A 622 -22.68 22.86 1.71
N HIS A 623 -23.62 21.93 1.81
CA HIS A 623 -24.76 22.03 2.72
C HIS A 623 -25.21 20.65 3.20
N GLY A 624 -25.07 20.39 4.50
CA GLY A 624 -25.42 19.10 5.10
C GLY A 624 -24.61 17.96 4.48
N ASN A 625 -25.30 16.99 3.87
CA ASN A 625 -24.70 15.82 3.23
C ASN A 625 -24.66 15.96 1.70
N ILE A 626 -24.58 17.19 1.20
CA ILE A 626 -24.54 17.48 -0.24
C ILE A 626 -23.45 18.50 -0.52
N SER A 627 -22.64 18.19 -1.53
CA SER A 627 -21.66 19.09 -2.13
C SER A 627 -22.02 19.34 -3.59
N ILE A 628 -22.05 20.61 -4.00
CA ILE A 628 -22.15 21.03 -5.40
C ILE A 628 -20.78 21.46 -5.86
N MET A 629 -20.16 20.59 -6.64
CA MET A 629 -18.84 20.75 -7.24
C MET A 629 -18.96 21.50 -8.56
N LEU A 630 -18.35 22.68 -8.63
CA LEU A 630 -18.43 23.55 -9.80
C LEU A 630 -17.11 23.55 -10.56
N GLU A 631 -17.19 23.41 -11.87
CA GLU A 631 -16.09 23.64 -12.82
C GLU A 631 -16.57 24.60 -13.90
N SER A 632 -15.71 25.53 -14.31
CA SER A 632 -16.10 26.63 -15.17
C SER A 632 -15.15 26.72 -16.34
N ASN A 633 -15.70 26.90 -17.54
CA ASN A 633 -14.92 27.12 -18.75
C ASN A 633 -15.47 28.34 -19.51
N GLU A 634 -14.99 28.66 -20.71
CA GLU A 634 -15.37 29.92 -21.39
C GLU A 634 -16.88 30.05 -21.64
N LYS A 635 -17.60 28.95 -21.94
CA LYS A 635 -19.00 29.00 -22.38
C LYS A 635 -19.99 28.41 -21.37
N CYS A 636 -19.53 27.47 -20.54
CA CYS A 636 -20.37 26.70 -19.64
C CYS A 636 -19.87 26.71 -18.19
N LEU A 637 -20.83 26.51 -17.28
CA LEU A 637 -20.63 26.12 -15.90
C LEU A 637 -21.08 24.66 -15.76
N ILE A 638 -20.22 23.81 -15.23
CA ILE A 638 -20.50 22.41 -14.97
C ILE A 638 -20.70 22.26 -13.46
N ALA A 639 -21.85 21.72 -13.06
CA ALA A 639 -22.19 21.49 -11.67
C ALA A 639 -22.44 19.99 -11.43
N LEU A 640 -21.57 19.38 -10.62
CA LEU A 640 -21.69 17.99 -10.19
C LEU A 640 -22.18 17.95 -8.75
N ILE A 641 -23.34 17.32 -8.52
CA ILE A 641 -23.94 17.19 -7.20
C ILE A 641 -23.59 15.82 -6.65
N VAL A 642 -22.98 15.80 -5.48
CA VAL A 642 -22.53 14.58 -4.82
C VAL A 642 -22.84 14.61 -3.33
N SER A 643 -22.77 13.45 -2.67
CA SER A 643 -22.91 13.38 -1.22
C SER A 643 -21.76 14.06 -0.47
N ARG A 644 -20.56 14.05 -1.07
CA ARG A 644 -19.36 14.69 -0.53
C ARG A 644 -18.33 14.88 -1.64
N GLU A 645 -17.68 16.05 -1.71
CA GLU A 645 -16.53 16.24 -2.59
C GLU A 645 -15.37 15.30 -2.18
N THR A 646 -14.74 14.67 -3.18
CA THR A 646 -13.45 13.98 -3.03
C THR A 646 -12.45 14.48 -4.07
N TYR A 647 -11.16 14.38 -3.78
CA TYR A 647 -10.08 14.76 -4.67
C TYR A 647 -10.17 13.98 -5.99
N LEU A 648 -10.39 12.66 -5.91
CA LEU A 648 -10.53 11.80 -7.09
C LEU A 648 -11.65 12.30 -8.01
N LEU A 649 -12.79 12.65 -7.42
CA LEU A 649 -13.94 13.11 -8.18
C LEU A 649 -13.74 14.52 -8.74
N ARG A 650 -13.02 15.41 -8.04
CA ARG A 650 -12.64 16.73 -8.56
C ARG A 650 -11.77 16.59 -9.81
N GLU A 651 -10.75 15.73 -9.76
CA GLU A 651 -9.90 15.48 -10.92
C GLU A 651 -10.69 14.85 -12.08
N LYS A 652 -11.59 13.90 -11.82
CA LYS A 652 -12.51 13.37 -12.83
C LYS A 652 -13.39 14.45 -13.45
N LEU A 653 -13.90 15.39 -12.65
CA LEU A 653 -14.70 16.51 -13.15
C LEU A 653 -13.86 17.49 -14.00
N ARG A 654 -12.60 17.73 -13.61
CA ARG A 654 -11.65 18.52 -14.42
C ARG A 654 -11.32 17.83 -15.75
N GLU A 655 -11.11 16.51 -15.73
CA GLU A 655 -10.90 15.71 -16.95
C GLU A 655 -12.13 15.76 -17.86
N PHE A 656 -13.31 15.55 -17.29
CA PHE A 656 -14.59 15.69 -17.99
C PHE A 656 -14.71 17.06 -18.66
N SER A 657 -14.45 18.15 -17.91
CA SER A 657 -14.49 19.52 -18.44
C SER A 657 -13.51 19.72 -19.59
N LYS A 658 -12.27 19.20 -19.48
CA LYS A 658 -11.27 19.29 -20.56
C LYS A 658 -11.68 18.52 -21.80
N LYS A 659 -12.20 17.29 -21.67
CA LYS A 659 -12.69 16.51 -22.81
C LYS A 659 -13.88 17.19 -23.47
N LEU A 660 -14.82 17.70 -22.68
CA LEU A 660 -15.98 18.44 -23.16
C LEU A 660 -15.58 19.66 -24.02
N LEU A 661 -14.53 20.39 -23.62
CA LEU A 661 -14.00 21.53 -24.39
C LEU A 661 -13.51 21.15 -25.79
N ASN A 662 -13.01 19.92 -25.95
CA ASN A 662 -12.45 19.42 -27.20
C ASN A 662 -13.52 18.82 -28.12
N GLU A 663 -14.76 18.67 -27.66
CA GLU A 663 -15.82 18.10 -28.48
C GLU A 663 -16.22 19.05 -29.63
N PRO A 664 -16.44 18.53 -30.85
CA PRO A 664 -16.77 19.35 -32.01
C PRO A 664 -18.02 20.20 -31.82
N PHE A 665 -19.03 19.69 -31.10
CA PHE A 665 -20.25 20.45 -30.82
C PHE A 665 -19.96 21.64 -29.89
N TYR A 666 -19.05 21.49 -28.93
CA TYR A 666 -18.72 22.55 -27.99
C TYR A 666 -18.11 23.77 -28.70
N GLN A 667 -17.33 23.52 -29.74
CA GLN A 667 -16.69 24.55 -30.57
C GLN A 667 -17.68 25.24 -31.54
N LYS A 668 -18.65 24.49 -32.10
CA LYS A 668 -19.49 24.92 -33.23
C LYS A 668 -20.89 25.45 -32.87
N VAL A 669 -21.37 25.26 -31.65
CA VAL A 669 -22.76 25.62 -31.27
C VAL A 669 -22.92 27.13 -31.02
N ASP A 670 -23.99 27.70 -31.59
CA ASP A 670 -24.54 29.00 -31.21
C ASP A 670 -25.45 28.80 -29.99
N TYR A 671 -24.96 29.22 -28.82
CA TYR A 671 -25.59 29.00 -27.51
C TYR A 671 -26.82 29.90 -27.24
N SER A 672 -27.34 30.56 -28.28
CA SER A 672 -28.55 31.39 -28.22
C SER A 672 -29.86 30.59 -28.37
N ILE A 673 -29.82 29.35 -28.90
CA ILE A 673 -31.01 28.51 -29.10
C ILE A 673 -30.74 27.07 -28.60
N ILE A 674 -31.31 26.71 -27.46
CA ILE A 674 -31.20 25.35 -26.89
C ILE A 674 -32.29 24.46 -27.50
N LYS A 675 -31.91 23.61 -28.45
CA LYS A 675 -32.74 22.46 -28.86
C LYS A 675 -32.18 21.18 -28.24
N LYS A 676 -33.06 20.20 -27.99
CA LYS A 676 -32.66 18.81 -27.75
C LYS A 676 -31.84 18.33 -28.94
N ASP A 677 -30.68 17.75 -28.66
CA ASP A 677 -29.76 17.22 -29.65
C ASP A 677 -29.28 15.85 -29.16
N ASP A 678 -29.89 14.79 -29.70
CA ASP A 678 -29.63 13.42 -29.28
C ASP A 678 -28.17 12.98 -29.54
N VAL A 679 -27.49 13.60 -30.51
CA VAL A 679 -26.09 13.28 -30.83
C VAL A 679 -25.16 13.91 -29.79
N ARG A 680 -25.38 15.19 -29.48
CA ARG A 680 -24.67 15.89 -28.40
C ARG A 680 -24.87 15.17 -27.07
N ASP A 681 -26.12 14.85 -26.72
CA ASP A 681 -26.44 14.26 -25.43
C ASP A 681 -25.80 12.87 -25.29
N LYS A 682 -25.80 12.03 -26.34
CA LYS A 682 -25.08 10.75 -26.35
C LYS A 682 -23.55 10.90 -26.18
N LEU A 683 -22.94 11.91 -26.79
CA LEU A 683 -21.51 12.19 -26.62
C LEU A 683 -21.19 12.60 -25.19
N ILE A 684 -22.01 13.49 -24.60
CA ILE A 684 -21.89 13.89 -23.20
C ILE A 684 -22.06 12.68 -22.28
N GLU A 685 -23.05 11.82 -22.52
CA GLU A 685 -23.24 10.59 -21.75
C GLU A 685 -22.06 9.62 -21.83
N LYS A 686 -21.46 9.48 -23.02
CA LYS A 686 -20.25 8.69 -23.20
C LYS A 686 -19.09 9.27 -22.38
N LEU A 687 -18.89 10.59 -22.43
CA LEU A 687 -17.86 11.26 -21.63
C LEU A 687 -18.08 11.07 -20.12
N ILE A 688 -19.34 11.14 -19.66
CA ILE A 688 -19.69 10.88 -18.25
C ILE A 688 -19.29 9.46 -17.84
N GLN A 689 -19.59 8.46 -18.68
CA GLN A 689 -19.22 7.07 -18.40
C GLN A 689 -17.70 6.87 -18.40
N GLU A 690 -16.99 7.52 -19.33
CA GLU A 690 -15.53 7.40 -19.44
C GLU A 690 -14.77 8.11 -18.32
N THR A 691 -15.36 9.11 -17.65
CA THR A 691 -14.65 9.97 -16.69
C THR A 691 -15.25 9.99 -15.29
N ILE A 692 -16.54 10.34 -15.14
CA ILE A 692 -17.17 10.56 -13.83
C ILE A 692 -17.52 9.22 -13.16
N LEU A 693 -18.01 8.25 -13.95
CA LEU A 693 -18.51 6.97 -13.46
C LEU A 693 -17.52 5.80 -13.60
N SER A 694 -16.48 5.92 -14.44
CA SER A 694 -15.30 5.03 -14.40
C SER A 694 -14.57 5.21 -13.08
#